data_AF-A0A2N5YZ78-F1
#
_entry.id   AF-A0A2N5YZ78-F1
#
_cell.length_a   1.000
_cell.length_b   1.000
_cell.length_c   1.000
_cell.angle_alpha   90.00
_cell.angle_beta   90.00
_cell.angle_gamma   90.00
#
_symmetry.space_group_name_H-M   'P 1'
#
loop_
_entity.id
_entity.type
_entity.pdbx_description
1 polymer ?
#
loop_
_entity_poly.entity_id
_entity_poly.type
_entity_poly.pdbx_seq_one_letter_code
_entity_poly.pdbx_strand_id
1 'polypeptide(L)'
;MKHFFASLICGLVLIAPLYAQNDNYKSIHQQELEYYNSQGISAEDYYQINQPENVTQNKSGKSCNLNKIVFGWHPYWSNGLEVNYDWSLLSDLSFFSYEVDAATGNPDNTHGWATSTVVDEALAAGVRVNLCVTLFSNHSTFFGSATAQQNLIDNLISMVQTKGANGVNIDFEGVSSSLEPEFTAFLIDLCTQMHTQIPGSQVSVCTYAVDWGDVFNEAAIDPYIDYYTIMGYAYYYSGSSVAGPTAPLYTYNTFNYNLAKTVNYYQSEGASPEKIVLGLPYYGHEWNTVGSTIPSSTTSYVSSRTYKTVKDNSSGNYSTRQWEPTSLTPYYVYYSSNWRQCFCDDEESLGYRYDLVNMMGIAGIGIWALGYDDGYTELWDLIREKFTDCGTIPCDGTFYDLGGPDKVYFNHSDYTFTIAPTGATQVSLEFPFFDIEAGSGSECDYDYIEIYDGPDTGSPSFGKFCNTTGNPGTITSSGNSLTVHVYTDGATVNDGFEGNWTCVQDNIAPETEISANEWESSDFTASFTDTDNELVDLMFYQVLDNDGSEWRANGDYGFFNDNFESAIHSDWTNLSGTWSISDGHLMQSDETLSNENIYASVTQTSGGTYIYHWQMKMSGSGANRRAGLYVFCSDQELDQRGDAYMIYFRVDDNACQIYKSVSNSIDIFSNDYVNVDADTWYDYKVTVNTNTGVINAYQNDILVSTWTDPSPLASGNSISLRTGNCICEYDDIKVYQSRSASESVTVGTTDEVRYQNADKYNPSCRIKSIITDDAGNWSDPSGLDVNIDWTAPEDILEVKDGPGVDLDTTYVGTELKANWTVANEPNSYLTKYEYCIGLTPGADDFVAWTDNGTSTNVTKTGLTLVS
;
A
#
# COMPACT_ATOMS: atom_id res chain seq x y z
N MET A 1 -0.66 -27.67 42.14
CA MET A 1 -0.94 -28.48 43.36
C MET A 1 -2.44 -28.34 43.66
N LYS A 2 -3.26 -29.23 43.08
CA LYS A 2 -4.74 -29.16 43.12
C LYS A 2 -5.27 -29.88 44.37
N HIS A 3 -6.01 -29.16 45.23
CA HIS A 3 -7.24 -29.57 45.96
C HIS A 3 -7.46 -28.79 47.27
N PHE A 4 -8.76 -28.60 47.58
CA PHE A 4 -9.41 -28.10 48.80
C PHE A 4 -9.53 -26.58 49.01
N PHE A 5 -10.74 -26.05 48.81
CA PHE A 5 -11.62 -25.68 49.92
C PHE A 5 -13.08 -25.56 49.44
N ALA A 6 -13.93 -26.49 49.91
CA ALA A 6 -15.37 -26.31 49.90
C ALA A 6 -15.75 -25.51 51.15
N SER A 7 -16.49 -24.41 50.99
CA SER A 7 -17.28 -23.85 52.10
C SER A 7 -18.60 -23.28 51.59
N LEU A 8 -19.63 -23.65 52.34
CA LEU A 8 -21.05 -23.57 52.07
C LEU A 8 -21.59 -22.19 52.48
N ILE A 9 -22.09 -21.37 51.55
CA ILE A 9 -23.01 -20.27 51.87
C ILE A 9 -24.26 -20.41 51.01
N CYS A 10 -25.34 -20.78 51.69
CA CYS A 10 -26.69 -20.86 51.17
C CYS A 10 -27.27 -19.44 51.09
N GLY A 11 -27.31 -18.88 49.88
CA GLY A 11 -28.05 -17.67 49.54
C GLY A 11 -28.83 -17.91 48.27
N LEU A 12 -30.17 -17.78 48.33
CA LEU A 12 -31.05 -17.80 47.16
C LEU A 12 -30.68 -16.62 46.23
N VAL A 13 -29.77 -16.85 45.31
CA VAL A 13 -29.67 -16.08 44.07
C VAL A 13 -30.62 -16.74 43.09
N LEU A 14 -31.57 -15.98 42.56
CA LEU A 14 -32.30 -16.36 41.34
C LEU A 14 -31.25 -16.47 40.22
N ILE A 15 -30.73 -17.68 40.03
CA ILE A 15 -29.89 -18.03 38.89
C ILE A 15 -30.81 -17.95 37.67
N ALA A 16 -30.69 -16.85 36.91
CA ALA A 16 -31.08 -16.86 35.51
C ALA A 16 -30.29 -18.00 34.84
N PRO A 17 -30.90 -18.85 34.01
CA PRO A 17 -30.21 -19.99 33.43
C PRO A 17 -29.00 -19.47 32.64
N LEU A 18 -27.81 -19.80 33.15
CA LEU A 18 -26.56 -19.63 32.42
C LEU A 18 -26.68 -20.45 31.13
N TYR A 19 -26.49 -19.78 30.00
CA TYR A 19 -26.49 -20.37 28.66
C TYR A 19 -25.24 -21.22 28.48
N ALA A 20 -25.24 -22.44 29.01
CA ALA A 20 -24.41 -23.48 28.41
C ALA A 20 -24.88 -23.66 26.96
N GLN A 21 -23.94 -23.84 26.02
CA GLN A 21 -24.26 -24.57 24.79
C GLN A 21 -24.87 -25.90 25.24
N ASN A 22 -26.19 -26.00 25.14
CA ASN A 22 -26.93 -27.20 25.54
C ASN A 22 -26.49 -28.36 24.63
N ASP A 23 -26.77 -29.62 24.99
CA ASP A 23 -26.49 -30.82 24.18
C ASP A 23 -27.12 -30.82 22.76
N ASN A 24 -27.83 -29.74 22.39
CA ASN A 24 -28.46 -29.49 21.10
C ASN A 24 -27.83 -28.32 20.30
N TYR A 25 -26.72 -27.74 20.74
CA TYR A 25 -25.99 -26.74 19.96
C TYR A 25 -25.37 -27.39 18.73
N LYS A 26 -25.63 -26.83 17.55
CA LYS A 26 -24.92 -27.16 16.31
C LYS A 26 -24.11 -25.95 15.92
N SER A 27 -22.84 -26.14 15.59
CA SER A 27 -22.00 -25.08 15.07
C SER A 27 -22.47 -24.61 13.69
N ILE A 28 -21.92 -23.49 13.22
CA ILE A 28 -22.21 -23.03 11.86
C ILE A 28 -21.68 -24.04 10.82
N HIS A 29 -20.50 -24.66 11.07
CA HIS A 29 -19.93 -25.67 10.17
C HIS A 29 -20.88 -26.86 10.02
N GLN A 30 -21.39 -27.40 11.13
CA GLN A 30 -22.35 -28.50 11.11
C GLN A 30 -23.68 -28.08 10.48
N GLN A 31 -24.21 -26.91 10.83
CA GLN A 31 -25.49 -26.43 10.30
C GLN A 31 -25.44 -26.25 8.77
N GLU A 32 -24.39 -25.62 8.26
CA GLU A 32 -24.23 -25.38 6.82
C GLU A 32 -23.92 -26.70 6.09
N LEU A 33 -23.04 -27.55 6.62
CA LEU A 33 -22.77 -28.87 6.03
C LEU A 33 -24.04 -29.71 5.89
N GLU A 34 -24.83 -29.82 6.96
CA GLU A 34 -26.09 -30.58 6.93
C GLU A 34 -27.09 -29.96 5.93
N TYR A 35 -27.17 -28.63 5.87
CA TYR A 35 -28.04 -27.92 4.93
C TYR A 35 -27.64 -28.21 3.47
N TYR A 36 -26.37 -28.08 3.12
CA TYR A 36 -25.89 -28.28 1.76
C TYR A 36 -25.90 -29.77 1.36
N ASN A 37 -25.58 -30.68 2.27
CA ASN A 37 -25.77 -32.12 2.06
C ASN A 37 -27.24 -32.45 1.76
N SER A 38 -28.19 -31.77 2.41
CA SER A 38 -29.63 -31.98 2.17
C SER A 38 -30.12 -31.49 0.80
N GLN A 39 -29.37 -30.62 0.11
CA GLN A 39 -29.71 -30.17 -1.24
C GLN A 39 -29.43 -31.25 -2.29
N GLY A 40 -28.54 -32.21 -2.00
CA GLY A 40 -28.17 -33.27 -2.93
C GLY A 40 -27.43 -32.80 -4.18
N ILE A 41 -26.84 -31.59 -4.13
CA ILE A 41 -26.02 -31.00 -5.18
C ILE A 41 -24.58 -31.50 -4.99
N SER A 42 -23.95 -32.01 -6.05
CA SER A 42 -22.57 -32.48 -5.96
C SER A 42 -21.58 -31.30 -5.93
N ALA A 43 -20.38 -31.51 -5.37
CA ALA A 43 -19.33 -30.50 -5.37
C ALA A 43 -18.99 -29.98 -6.79
N GLU A 44 -19.03 -30.86 -7.80
CA GLU A 44 -18.79 -30.48 -9.20
C GLU A 44 -19.90 -29.56 -9.76
N ASP A 45 -21.16 -29.78 -9.36
CA ASP A 45 -22.28 -29.00 -9.86
C ASP A 45 -22.25 -27.55 -9.35
N TYR A 46 -21.62 -27.28 -8.20
CA TYR A 46 -21.48 -25.91 -7.67
C TYR A 46 -20.66 -25.00 -8.59
N TYR A 47 -19.66 -25.53 -9.32
CA TYR A 47 -18.94 -24.78 -10.35
C TYR A 47 -19.83 -24.21 -11.45
N GLN A 48 -21.00 -24.81 -11.67
CA GLN A 48 -21.97 -24.37 -12.69
C GLN A 48 -23.11 -23.53 -12.10
N ILE A 49 -23.40 -23.72 -10.81
CA ILE A 49 -24.50 -23.05 -10.11
C ILE A 49 -24.06 -21.69 -9.59
N ASN A 50 -22.86 -21.63 -9.01
CA ASN A 50 -22.28 -20.39 -8.54
C ASN A 50 -21.92 -19.53 -9.75
N GLN A 51 -22.46 -18.31 -9.78
CA GLN A 51 -22.17 -17.33 -10.82
C GLN A 51 -21.33 -16.23 -10.19
N PRO A 52 -19.99 -16.37 -10.17
CA PRO A 52 -19.12 -15.39 -9.53
C PRO A 52 -19.30 -14.03 -10.19
N GLU A 53 -19.42 -12.99 -9.36
CA GLU A 53 -19.36 -11.61 -9.85
C GLU A 53 -18.00 -11.36 -10.48
N ASN A 54 -17.92 -10.65 -11.62
CA ASN A 54 -16.64 -10.46 -12.29
C ASN A 54 -15.86 -9.28 -11.70
N VAL A 55 -15.17 -9.51 -10.58
CA VAL A 55 -14.41 -8.47 -9.84
C VAL A 55 -12.90 -8.51 -10.12
N THR A 56 -12.43 -9.44 -10.97
CA THR A 56 -11.00 -9.60 -11.29
C THR A 56 -10.32 -8.35 -11.84
N GLN A 57 -11.08 -7.33 -12.27
CA GLN A 57 -10.54 -6.05 -12.77
C GLN A 57 -10.19 -5.04 -11.66
N ASN A 58 -10.62 -5.29 -10.41
CA ASN A 58 -10.47 -4.35 -9.28
C ASN A 58 -9.54 -4.85 -8.16
N LYS A 59 -8.92 -6.03 -8.29
CA LYS A 59 -7.92 -6.48 -7.30
C LYS A 59 -6.68 -5.60 -7.43
N SER A 60 -6.19 -5.07 -6.31
CA SER A 60 -4.94 -4.31 -6.29
C SER A 60 -3.79 -5.20 -6.77
N GLY A 61 -3.08 -4.75 -7.79
CA GLY A 61 -1.86 -5.40 -8.30
C GLY A 61 -0.62 -5.10 -7.45
N LYS A 62 -0.77 -4.40 -6.31
CA LYS A 62 0.34 -4.06 -5.41
C LYS A 62 0.99 -5.33 -4.90
N SER A 63 2.27 -5.51 -5.22
CA SER A 63 3.07 -6.61 -4.69
C SER A 63 3.38 -6.34 -3.22
N CYS A 64 2.62 -6.94 -2.32
CA CYS A 64 2.78 -6.84 -0.87
C CYS A 64 3.18 -8.19 -0.28
N ASN A 65 4.06 -8.19 0.72
CA ASN A 65 4.39 -9.38 1.49
C ASN A 65 3.42 -9.52 2.66
N LEU A 66 2.76 -10.68 2.73
CA LEU A 66 1.88 -11.03 3.84
C LEU A 66 2.71 -11.35 5.09
N ASN A 67 2.46 -10.61 6.17
CA ASN A 67 3.18 -10.67 7.45
C ASN A 67 2.46 -11.48 8.54
N LYS A 68 1.22 -11.93 8.28
CA LYS A 68 0.40 -12.76 9.19
C LYS A 68 -0.18 -13.97 8.47
N ILE A 69 -0.63 -14.96 9.22
CA ILE A 69 -1.41 -16.08 8.69
C ILE A 69 -2.80 -15.57 8.28
N VAL A 70 -3.24 -15.93 7.07
CA VAL A 70 -4.61 -15.75 6.59
C VAL A 70 -5.10 -17.11 6.14
N PHE A 71 -5.86 -17.76 7.04
CA PHE A 71 -6.32 -19.13 6.91
C PHE A 71 -7.79 -19.18 6.47
N GLY A 72 -8.07 -19.49 5.22
CA GLY A 72 -9.44 -19.47 4.71
C GLY A 72 -10.05 -20.87 4.57
N TRP A 73 -11.24 -21.09 5.13
CA TRP A 73 -12.00 -22.32 4.85
C TRP A 73 -12.77 -22.15 3.54
N HIS A 74 -12.50 -23.04 2.58
CA HIS A 74 -13.26 -23.17 1.33
C HIS A 74 -14.20 -24.36 1.45
N PRO A 75 -15.50 -24.14 1.69
CA PRO A 75 -16.48 -25.21 1.63
C PRO A 75 -16.84 -25.55 0.18
N TYR A 76 -17.12 -26.82 -0.09
CA TYR A 76 -17.40 -27.30 -1.46
C TYR A 76 -18.59 -26.60 -2.14
N TRP A 77 -19.49 -25.98 -1.38
CA TRP A 77 -20.60 -25.18 -1.94
C TRP A 77 -20.16 -23.79 -2.42
N SER A 78 -18.93 -23.37 -2.14
CA SER A 78 -18.29 -22.16 -2.69
C SER A 78 -17.50 -22.43 -3.98
N ASN A 79 -17.43 -23.68 -4.46
CA ASN A 79 -16.73 -24.02 -5.71
C ASN A 79 -17.18 -23.11 -6.87
N GLY A 80 -16.22 -22.55 -7.59
CA GLY A 80 -16.39 -21.56 -8.66
C GLY A 80 -16.23 -20.10 -8.21
N LEU A 81 -16.37 -19.80 -6.92
CA LEU A 81 -16.20 -18.45 -6.39
C LEU A 81 -14.72 -18.07 -6.18
N GLU A 82 -13.81 -19.04 -6.17
CA GLU A 82 -12.37 -18.85 -5.99
C GLU A 82 -11.71 -17.98 -7.07
N VAL A 83 -12.38 -17.77 -8.21
CA VAL A 83 -11.97 -16.77 -9.21
C VAL A 83 -11.80 -15.37 -8.61
N ASN A 84 -12.54 -15.08 -7.54
CA ASN A 84 -12.52 -13.81 -6.83
C ASN A 84 -11.56 -13.78 -5.63
N TYR A 85 -10.88 -14.87 -5.28
CA TYR A 85 -9.92 -14.86 -4.18
C TYR A 85 -8.65 -14.09 -4.56
N ASP A 86 -8.14 -13.27 -3.65
CA ASP A 86 -6.81 -12.68 -3.79
C ASP A 86 -5.78 -13.65 -3.22
N TRP A 87 -5.25 -14.51 -4.09
CA TRP A 87 -4.29 -15.55 -3.70
C TRP A 87 -3.01 -15.00 -3.08
N SER A 88 -2.65 -13.74 -3.37
CA SER A 88 -1.47 -13.09 -2.77
C SER A 88 -1.66 -12.76 -1.28
N LEU A 89 -2.92 -12.68 -0.85
CA LEU A 89 -3.33 -12.35 0.52
C LEU A 89 -3.78 -13.58 1.33
N LEU A 90 -3.70 -14.78 0.75
CA LEU A 90 -4.01 -16.04 1.42
C LEU A 90 -2.73 -16.80 1.74
N SER A 91 -2.51 -17.15 3.01
CA SER A 91 -1.39 -18.02 3.38
C SER A 91 -1.78 -19.50 3.35
N ASP A 92 -3.02 -19.81 3.73
CA ASP A 92 -3.52 -21.17 3.85
C ASP A 92 -4.98 -21.27 3.36
N LEU A 93 -5.27 -22.33 2.61
CA LEU A 93 -6.63 -22.72 2.24
C LEU A 93 -6.97 -24.05 2.89
N SER A 94 -8.10 -24.13 3.59
CA SER A 94 -8.62 -25.37 4.17
C SER A 94 -9.86 -25.83 3.40
N PHE A 95 -9.74 -26.94 2.66
CA PHE A 95 -10.86 -27.47 1.90
C PHE A 95 -11.82 -28.22 2.82
N PHE A 96 -13.08 -27.78 2.85
CA PHE A 96 -14.13 -28.32 3.70
C PHE A 96 -15.10 -29.19 2.87
N SER A 97 -15.21 -30.51 3.09
CA SER A 97 -14.67 -31.30 4.21
C SER A 97 -14.42 -32.80 3.91
N TYR A 98 -13.63 -33.45 4.77
CA TYR A 98 -13.59 -34.90 5.01
C TYR A 98 -14.53 -35.21 6.18
N GLU A 99 -15.62 -35.93 5.94
CA GLU A 99 -16.58 -36.34 6.98
C GLU A 99 -16.18 -37.71 7.55
N VAL A 100 -15.86 -37.81 8.84
CA VAL A 100 -15.33 -39.05 9.45
C VAL A 100 -16.46 -40.02 9.85
N ASP A 101 -16.40 -41.27 9.37
CA ASP A 101 -17.14 -42.38 9.99
C ASP A 101 -16.49 -42.77 11.31
N ALA A 102 -17.13 -42.40 12.42
CA ALA A 102 -16.62 -42.64 13.77
C ALA A 102 -16.30 -44.12 14.07
N ALA A 103 -16.97 -45.09 13.45
CA ALA A 103 -16.75 -46.51 13.72
C ALA A 103 -15.51 -47.06 13.01
N THR A 104 -15.16 -46.51 11.85
CA THR A 104 -14.14 -47.08 10.96
C THR A 104 -12.94 -46.18 10.69
N GLY A 105 -13.06 -44.86 10.89
CA GLY A 105 -12.06 -43.85 10.54
C GLY A 105 -12.00 -43.50 9.05
N ASN A 106 -12.81 -44.16 8.21
CA ASN A 106 -12.90 -43.87 6.78
C ASN A 106 -13.75 -42.61 6.54
N PRO A 107 -13.68 -42.00 5.35
CA PRO A 107 -14.57 -40.90 5.03
C PRO A 107 -15.96 -41.41 4.67
N ASP A 108 -16.99 -40.82 5.28
CA ASP A 108 -18.36 -40.88 4.76
C ASP A 108 -18.45 -40.10 3.44
N ASN A 109 -17.75 -38.96 3.36
CA ASN A 109 -17.61 -38.15 2.15
C ASN A 109 -16.32 -37.32 2.20
N THR A 110 -15.78 -36.98 1.04
CA THR A 110 -14.60 -36.10 0.88
C THR A 110 -14.88 -34.91 -0.03
N HIS A 111 -16.14 -34.75 -0.47
CA HIS A 111 -16.65 -33.67 -1.32
C HIS A 111 -15.78 -33.36 -2.53
N GLY A 112 -15.21 -34.40 -3.14
CA GLY A 112 -14.41 -34.26 -4.35
C GLY A 112 -12.98 -33.77 -4.13
N TRP A 113 -12.42 -33.87 -2.92
CA TRP A 113 -11.01 -33.50 -2.61
C TRP A 113 -10.01 -33.89 -3.70
N ALA A 114 -10.08 -35.12 -4.20
CA ALA A 114 -9.14 -35.63 -5.21
C ALA A 114 -9.22 -34.88 -6.55
N THR A 115 -10.40 -34.36 -6.92
CA THR A 115 -10.69 -33.70 -8.20
C THR A 115 -10.93 -32.20 -8.06
N SER A 116 -10.84 -31.65 -6.85
CA SER A 116 -11.08 -30.24 -6.56
C SER A 116 -10.08 -29.34 -7.29
N THR A 117 -10.57 -28.41 -8.11
CA THR A 117 -9.74 -27.47 -8.87
C THR A 117 -9.26 -26.32 -8.00
N VAL A 118 -10.05 -25.87 -7.02
CA VAL A 118 -9.62 -24.82 -6.08
C VAL A 118 -8.35 -25.22 -5.31
N VAL A 119 -8.20 -26.51 -4.99
CA VAL A 119 -6.99 -27.03 -4.36
C VAL A 119 -5.80 -26.91 -5.31
N ASP A 120 -5.99 -27.22 -6.59
CA ASP A 120 -4.92 -27.14 -7.58
C ASP A 120 -4.53 -25.68 -7.86
N GLU A 121 -5.50 -24.76 -7.87
CA GLU A 121 -5.28 -23.31 -8.03
C GLU A 121 -4.53 -22.71 -6.83
N ALA A 122 -4.93 -23.06 -5.60
CA ALA A 122 -4.25 -22.61 -4.38
C ALA A 122 -2.78 -23.07 -4.36
N LEU A 123 -2.52 -24.35 -4.66
CA LEU A 123 -1.15 -24.89 -4.74
C LEU A 123 -0.33 -24.20 -5.83
N ALA A 124 -0.93 -23.93 -7.00
CA ALA A 124 -0.28 -23.22 -8.10
C ALA A 124 0.07 -21.77 -7.74
N ALA A 125 -0.74 -21.13 -6.90
CA ALA A 125 -0.49 -19.78 -6.37
C ALA A 125 0.49 -19.75 -5.17
N GLY A 126 0.98 -20.90 -4.71
CA GLY A 126 1.89 -21.00 -3.57
C GLY A 126 1.22 -20.95 -2.20
N VAL A 127 -0.12 -21.04 -2.16
CA VAL A 127 -0.91 -21.11 -0.92
C VAL A 127 -0.81 -22.52 -0.33
N ARG A 128 -0.63 -22.63 0.98
CA ARG A 128 -0.61 -23.93 1.66
C ARG A 128 -2.01 -24.52 1.72
N VAL A 129 -2.17 -25.78 1.40
CA VAL A 129 -3.49 -26.43 1.42
C VAL A 129 -3.63 -27.42 2.56
N ASN A 130 -4.71 -27.29 3.33
CA ASN A 130 -5.11 -28.19 4.40
C ASN A 130 -6.43 -28.89 4.03
N LEU A 131 -6.58 -30.16 4.40
CA LEU A 131 -7.88 -30.85 4.35
C LEU A 131 -8.59 -30.67 5.69
N CYS A 132 -9.77 -30.07 5.70
CA CYS A 132 -10.59 -29.95 6.91
C CYS A 132 -11.29 -31.28 7.21
N VAL A 133 -11.12 -31.79 8.43
CA VAL A 133 -11.57 -33.13 8.86
C VAL A 133 -12.61 -32.98 9.96
N THR A 134 -13.84 -33.38 9.66
CA THR A 134 -15.02 -33.08 10.50
C THR A 134 -15.54 -34.31 11.23
N LEU A 135 -15.87 -34.16 12.51
CA LEU A 135 -16.60 -35.15 13.30
C LEU A 135 -17.48 -34.46 14.34
N PHE A 136 -18.79 -34.43 14.09
CA PHE A 136 -19.76 -33.68 14.92
C PHE A 136 -20.54 -34.54 15.93
N SER A 137 -20.35 -35.87 15.93
CA SER A 137 -21.03 -36.78 16.87
C SER A 137 -20.30 -38.11 16.99
N ASN A 138 -20.73 -38.96 17.91
CA ASN A 138 -20.18 -40.31 18.13
C ASN A 138 -18.68 -40.32 18.50
N HIS A 139 -18.17 -39.26 19.14
CA HIS A 139 -16.76 -39.15 19.53
C HIS A 139 -16.30 -40.30 20.42
N SER A 140 -17.13 -40.77 21.37
CA SER A 140 -16.80 -41.93 22.20
C SER A 140 -16.61 -43.23 21.39
N THR A 141 -17.30 -43.37 20.26
CA THR A 141 -17.10 -44.50 19.35
C THR A 141 -15.75 -44.41 18.66
N PHE A 142 -15.40 -43.23 18.15
CA PHE A 142 -14.12 -42.97 17.49
C PHE A 142 -12.93 -43.12 18.44
N PHE A 143 -12.94 -42.40 19.57
CA PHE A 143 -11.88 -42.45 20.56
C PHE A 143 -11.78 -43.82 21.26
N GLY A 144 -12.87 -44.60 21.29
CA GLY A 144 -12.87 -45.98 21.77
C GLY A 144 -12.23 -47.01 20.81
N SER A 145 -11.87 -46.61 19.59
CA SER A 145 -11.35 -47.50 18.54
C SER A 145 -9.98 -47.05 18.02
N ALA A 146 -8.90 -47.65 18.53
CA ALA A 146 -7.55 -47.41 18.03
C ALA A 146 -7.40 -47.72 16.53
N THR A 147 -8.19 -48.68 16.01
CA THR A 147 -8.23 -48.97 14.57
C THR A 147 -8.87 -47.84 13.78
N ALA A 148 -9.96 -47.23 14.28
CA ALA A 148 -10.58 -46.10 13.59
C ALA A 148 -9.66 -44.88 13.58
N GLN A 149 -9.01 -44.59 14.72
CA GLN A 149 -8.02 -43.51 14.81
C GLN A 149 -6.85 -43.71 13.84
N GLN A 150 -6.24 -44.90 13.81
CA GLN A 150 -5.14 -45.16 12.89
C GLN A 150 -5.57 -45.15 11.42
N ASN A 151 -6.75 -45.71 11.10
CA ASN A 151 -7.28 -45.66 9.74
C ASN A 151 -7.47 -44.21 9.27
N LEU A 152 -7.98 -43.33 10.15
CA LEU A 152 -8.11 -41.91 9.83
C LEU A 152 -6.73 -41.31 9.55
N ILE A 153 -5.76 -41.49 10.44
CA ILE A 153 -4.39 -40.96 10.27
C ILE A 153 -3.77 -41.44 8.94
N ASP A 154 -3.85 -42.74 8.64
CA ASP A 154 -3.32 -43.34 7.41
C ASP A 154 -4.00 -42.75 6.16
N ASN A 155 -5.32 -42.59 6.19
CA ASN A 155 -6.09 -42.00 5.09
C ASN A 155 -5.71 -40.53 4.87
N LEU A 156 -5.62 -39.74 5.94
CA LEU A 156 -5.26 -38.33 5.86
C LEU A 156 -3.85 -38.14 5.29
N ILE A 157 -2.86 -38.89 5.80
CA ILE A 157 -1.49 -38.85 5.28
C ILE A 157 -1.46 -39.21 3.79
N SER A 158 -2.18 -40.27 3.39
CA SER A 158 -2.24 -40.70 1.99
C SER A 158 -2.89 -39.64 1.09
N MET A 159 -3.99 -39.02 1.53
CA MET A 159 -4.72 -38.01 0.76
C MET A 159 -3.93 -36.72 0.61
N VAL A 160 -3.27 -36.25 1.68
CA VAL A 160 -2.40 -35.08 1.66
C VAL A 160 -1.22 -35.31 0.72
N GLN A 161 -0.51 -36.43 0.85
CA GLN A 161 0.62 -36.78 -0.03
C GLN A 161 0.20 -36.91 -1.50
N THR A 162 -0.96 -37.52 -1.77
CA THR A 162 -1.42 -37.75 -3.15
C THR A 162 -1.78 -36.44 -3.85
N LYS A 163 -2.41 -35.50 -3.15
CA LYS A 163 -2.78 -34.20 -3.71
C LYS A 163 -1.62 -33.20 -3.73
N GLY A 164 -0.54 -33.47 -2.99
CA GLY A 164 0.56 -32.53 -2.78
C GLY A 164 0.19 -31.38 -1.83
N ALA A 165 -0.81 -31.60 -0.97
CA ALA A 165 -1.25 -30.65 0.03
C ALA A 165 -0.27 -30.59 1.22
N ASN A 166 -0.47 -29.62 2.10
CA ASN A 166 0.43 -29.32 3.21
C ASN A 166 -0.02 -29.92 4.53
N GLY A 167 -1.31 -30.24 4.72
CA GLY A 167 -1.74 -30.62 6.06
C GLY A 167 -3.21 -30.94 6.23
N VAL A 168 -3.62 -30.92 7.50
CA VAL A 168 -5.01 -31.12 7.92
C VAL A 168 -5.42 -30.10 8.97
N ASN A 169 -6.71 -29.80 8.98
CA ASN A 169 -7.38 -29.00 10.01
C ASN A 169 -8.47 -29.84 10.67
N ILE A 170 -8.32 -30.16 11.94
CA ILE A 170 -9.23 -31.05 12.69
C ILE A 170 -10.38 -30.23 13.26
N ASP A 171 -11.58 -30.43 12.73
CA ASP A 171 -12.82 -29.75 13.11
C ASP A 171 -13.78 -30.72 13.82
N PHE A 172 -13.37 -31.14 15.02
CA PHE A 172 -14.14 -32.06 15.85
C PHE A 172 -14.94 -31.24 16.87
N GLU A 173 -16.24 -31.10 16.60
CA GLU A 173 -17.10 -30.24 17.42
C GLU A 173 -18.10 -31.03 18.26
N GLY A 174 -18.43 -30.47 19.43
CA GLY A 174 -19.32 -31.13 20.40
C GLY A 174 -18.65 -32.27 21.18
N VAL A 175 -17.31 -32.26 21.29
CA VAL A 175 -16.56 -33.26 22.05
C VAL A 175 -16.87 -33.07 23.54
N SER A 176 -17.27 -34.15 24.22
CA SER A 176 -17.47 -34.14 25.66
C SER A 176 -16.14 -33.93 26.38
N SER A 177 -16.12 -33.06 27.41
CA SER A 177 -14.92 -32.85 28.24
C SER A 177 -14.41 -34.11 28.94
N SER A 178 -15.28 -35.11 29.13
CA SER A 178 -14.86 -36.43 29.60
C SER A 178 -13.90 -37.18 28.65
N LEU A 179 -13.77 -36.72 27.41
CA LEU A 179 -12.92 -37.28 26.36
C LEU A 179 -11.68 -36.41 26.07
N GLU A 180 -11.42 -35.35 26.86
CA GLU A 180 -10.22 -34.52 26.70
C GLU A 180 -8.93 -35.36 26.64
N PRO A 181 -8.68 -36.34 27.54
CA PRO A 181 -7.43 -37.11 27.49
C PRO A 181 -7.27 -37.91 26.19
N GLU A 182 -8.35 -38.50 25.70
CA GLU A 182 -8.37 -39.24 24.44
C GLU A 182 -8.19 -38.32 23.22
N PHE A 183 -8.80 -37.15 23.23
CA PHE A 183 -8.67 -36.19 22.14
C PHE A 183 -7.26 -35.61 22.08
N THR A 184 -6.70 -35.21 23.23
CA THR A 184 -5.30 -34.78 23.37
C THR A 184 -4.34 -35.86 22.86
N ALA A 185 -4.54 -37.12 23.26
CA ALA A 185 -3.70 -38.23 22.80
C ALA A 185 -3.80 -38.44 21.28
N PHE A 186 -5.00 -38.36 20.71
CA PHE A 186 -5.21 -38.46 19.27
C PHE A 186 -4.51 -37.34 18.50
N LEU A 187 -4.63 -36.08 18.94
CA LEU A 187 -3.98 -34.94 18.29
C LEU A 187 -2.46 -35.07 18.31
N ILE A 188 -1.88 -35.47 19.44
CA ILE A 188 -0.42 -35.70 19.56
C ILE A 188 0.04 -36.82 18.61
N ASP A 189 -0.70 -37.91 18.53
CA ASP A 189 -0.37 -39.04 17.65
C ASP A 189 -0.49 -38.65 16.17
N LEU A 190 -1.56 -37.94 15.80
CA LEU A 190 -1.75 -37.40 14.45
C LEU A 190 -0.60 -36.46 14.06
N CYS A 191 -0.26 -35.48 14.89
CA CYS A 191 0.85 -34.55 14.63
C CYS A 191 2.16 -35.33 14.44
N THR A 192 2.48 -36.21 15.39
CA THR A 192 3.71 -37.02 15.36
C THR A 192 3.82 -37.83 14.06
N GLN A 193 2.76 -38.53 13.67
CA GLN A 193 2.78 -39.38 12.49
C GLN A 193 2.80 -38.54 11.20
N MET A 194 2.01 -37.47 11.13
CA MET A 194 1.95 -36.61 9.94
C MET A 194 3.27 -35.89 9.69
N HIS A 195 3.85 -35.23 10.69
CA HIS A 195 5.16 -34.56 10.57
C HIS A 195 6.31 -35.54 10.26
N THR A 196 6.21 -36.79 10.71
CA THR A 196 7.20 -37.83 10.40
C THR A 196 7.10 -38.28 8.94
N GLN A 197 5.88 -38.50 8.44
CA GLN A 197 5.64 -39.04 7.09
C GLN A 197 5.65 -37.97 6.00
N ILE A 198 5.38 -36.72 6.37
CA ILE A 198 5.32 -35.55 5.50
C ILE A 198 6.11 -34.42 6.17
N PRO A 199 7.45 -34.40 6.06
CA PRO A 199 8.25 -33.33 6.65
C PRO A 199 7.83 -31.95 6.17
N GLY A 200 7.54 -31.04 7.11
CA GLY A 200 7.01 -29.70 6.82
C GLY A 200 5.48 -29.64 6.66
N SER A 201 4.77 -30.72 6.99
CA SER A 201 3.30 -30.70 7.05
C SER A 201 2.76 -29.82 8.17
N GLN A 202 1.50 -29.44 8.06
CA GLN A 202 0.75 -28.71 9.06
C GLN A 202 -0.37 -29.55 9.66
N VAL A 203 -0.52 -29.52 10.98
CA VAL A 203 -1.68 -30.03 11.69
C VAL A 203 -2.23 -28.89 12.55
N SER A 204 -3.51 -28.60 12.34
CA SER A 204 -4.24 -27.57 13.08
C SER A 204 -5.54 -28.13 13.65
N VAL A 205 -6.09 -27.48 14.66
CA VAL A 205 -7.36 -27.88 15.30
C VAL A 205 -8.29 -26.69 15.45
N CYS A 206 -9.56 -26.85 15.06
CA CYS A 206 -10.59 -25.89 15.37
C CYS A 206 -10.91 -25.94 16.87
N THR A 207 -10.71 -24.82 17.54
CA THR A 207 -11.07 -24.65 18.96
C THR A 207 -12.30 -23.75 19.09
N TYR A 208 -12.93 -23.75 20.25
CA TYR A 208 -14.23 -23.12 20.44
C TYR A 208 -14.09 -21.63 20.74
N ALA A 209 -15.06 -20.80 20.29
CA ALA A 209 -15.16 -19.41 20.73
C ALA A 209 -15.17 -19.30 22.27
N VAL A 210 -15.80 -20.26 22.95
CA VAL A 210 -15.75 -20.39 24.40
C VAL A 210 -15.69 -21.87 24.74
N ASP A 211 -14.58 -22.33 25.33
CA ASP A 211 -14.45 -23.69 25.82
C ASP A 211 -15.08 -23.83 27.22
N TRP A 212 -16.38 -24.07 27.26
CA TRP A 212 -17.10 -24.29 28.51
C TRP A 212 -16.75 -25.60 29.21
N GLY A 213 -16.18 -26.55 28.46
CA GLY A 213 -15.99 -27.92 28.90
C GLY A 213 -14.59 -28.19 29.42
N ASP A 214 -13.60 -27.33 29.12
CA ASP A 214 -12.18 -27.66 29.19
C ASP A 214 -11.89 -28.92 28.33
N VAL A 215 -12.30 -28.86 27.07
CA VAL A 215 -12.18 -29.94 26.07
C VAL A 215 -10.76 -30.05 25.51
N PHE A 216 -10.05 -28.93 25.49
CA PHE A 216 -8.70 -28.83 24.97
C PHE A 216 -7.68 -28.71 26.10
N ASN A 217 -6.47 -29.21 25.85
CA ASN A 217 -5.35 -29.15 26.78
C ASN A 217 -4.14 -28.55 26.05
N GLU A 218 -4.19 -27.24 25.90
CA GLU A 218 -3.28 -26.44 25.09
C GLU A 218 -1.83 -26.69 25.52
N ALA A 219 -1.54 -26.64 26.82
CA ALA A 219 -0.20 -26.89 27.34
C ALA A 219 0.37 -28.29 26.97
N ALA A 220 -0.48 -29.30 26.78
CA ALA A 220 -0.06 -30.64 26.35
C ALA A 220 0.07 -30.76 24.82
N ILE A 221 -0.78 -30.07 24.07
CA ILE A 221 -0.87 -30.14 22.61
C ILE A 221 0.14 -29.20 21.94
N ASP A 222 0.44 -28.06 22.55
CA ASP A 222 1.24 -26.97 21.97
C ASP A 222 2.58 -27.45 21.39
N PRO A 223 3.38 -28.30 22.07
CA PRO A 223 4.66 -28.75 21.52
C PRO A 223 4.57 -29.52 20.19
N TYR A 224 3.37 -29.96 19.78
CA TYR A 224 3.13 -30.79 18.61
C TYR A 224 2.30 -30.10 17.54
N ILE A 225 1.33 -29.27 17.90
CA ILE A 225 0.42 -28.68 16.92
C ILE A 225 1.03 -27.45 16.26
N ASP A 226 0.65 -27.19 15.00
CA ASP A 226 1.10 -26.01 14.27
C ASP A 226 0.19 -24.81 14.56
N TYR A 227 -1.14 -24.99 14.52
CA TYR A 227 -2.09 -23.92 14.79
C TYR A 227 -3.32 -24.33 15.59
N TYR A 228 -3.76 -23.44 16.49
CA TYR A 228 -5.10 -23.41 17.05
C TYR A 228 -5.94 -22.44 16.21
N THR A 229 -6.88 -22.97 15.43
CA THR A 229 -7.80 -22.16 14.62
C THR A 229 -9.08 -21.91 15.42
N ILE A 230 -9.08 -20.86 16.24
CA ILE A 230 -10.22 -20.54 17.12
C ILE A 230 -11.42 -20.16 16.26
N MET A 231 -12.55 -20.84 16.42
CA MET A 231 -13.83 -20.44 15.80
C MET A 231 -14.40 -19.22 16.53
N GLY A 232 -13.78 -18.05 16.35
CA GLY A 232 -14.10 -16.76 17.00
C GLY A 232 -15.41 -16.14 16.53
N TYR A 233 -16.46 -16.94 16.40
CA TYR A 233 -17.79 -16.51 15.96
C TYR A 233 -18.87 -17.36 16.62
N ALA A 234 -20.13 -17.00 16.34
CA ALA A 234 -21.31 -17.61 16.94
C ALA A 234 -21.40 -17.46 18.48
N TYR A 235 -20.84 -16.38 19.04
CA TYR A 235 -21.07 -16.00 20.45
C TYR A 235 -22.56 -15.79 20.73
N TYR A 236 -23.24 -15.18 19.77
CA TYR A 236 -24.70 -15.20 19.64
C TYR A 236 -25.06 -16.06 18.43
N TYR A 237 -25.87 -17.09 18.65
CA TYR A 237 -26.16 -18.13 17.67
C TYR A 237 -27.67 -18.40 17.56
N SER A 238 -28.05 -19.41 16.77
CA SER A 238 -29.46 -19.77 16.51
C SER A 238 -30.30 -20.03 17.77
N GLY A 239 -29.68 -20.46 18.87
CA GLY A 239 -30.33 -20.72 20.17
C GLY A 239 -30.35 -19.54 21.14
N SER A 240 -29.77 -18.39 20.78
CA SER A 240 -29.70 -17.23 21.67
C SER A 240 -31.08 -16.63 21.94
N SER A 241 -31.37 -16.33 23.21
CA SER A 241 -32.63 -15.70 23.64
C SER A 241 -32.71 -14.20 23.34
N VAL A 242 -31.59 -13.61 22.95
CA VAL A 242 -31.41 -12.19 22.63
C VAL A 242 -30.60 -12.14 21.33
N ALA A 243 -31.02 -11.29 20.39
CA ALA A 243 -30.26 -11.08 19.15
C ALA A 243 -28.99 -10.27 19.46
N GLY A 244 -27.88 -10.67 18.87
CA GLY A 244 -26.59 -10.08 19.17
C GLY A 244 -25.51 -10.38 18.13
N PRO A 245 -24.32 -9.80 18.33
CA PRO A 245 -23.19 -9.86 17.41
C PRO A 245 -22.65 -11.28 17.25
N THR A 246 -22.29 -11.66 16.02
CA THR A 246 -21.72 -12.97 15.73
C THR A 246 -20.33 -13.14 16.37
N ALA A 247 -19.48 -12.11 16.26
CA ALA A 247 -18.10 -12.12 16.76
C ALA A 247 -17.75 -10.82 17.53
N PRO A 248 -18.44 -10.50 18.65
CA PRO A 248 -18.20 -9.26 19.40
C PRO A 248 -16.73 -9.11 19.80
N LEU A 249 -16.14 -7.94 19.57
CA LEU A 249 -14.76 -7.68 20.00
C LEU A 249 -14.66 -7.58 21.53
N TYR A 250 -15.55 -6.76 22.11
CA TYR A 250 -15.73 -6.60 23.56
C TYR A 250 -17.16 -6.94 23.99
N THR A 251 -17.46 -6.74 25.27
CA THR A 251 -18.74 -7.16 25.88
C THR A 251 -19.96 -6.48 25.25
N TYR A 252 -20.89 -7.27 24.72
CA TYR A 252 -22.22 -6.81 24.34
C TYR A 252 -23.25 -7.11 25.43
N ASN A 253 -23.98 -6.09 25.88
CA ASN A 253 -24.99 -6.18 26.93
C ASN A 253 -24.42 -6.77 28.25
N THR A 254 -25.08 -7.75 28.87
CA THR A 254 -24.60 -8.43 30.09
C THR A 254 -23.78 -9.68 29.80
N PHE A 255 -23.59 -10.05 28.54
CA PHE A 255 -22.89 -11.27 28.16
C PHE A 255 -21.41 -10.96 27.89
N ASN A 256 -20.57 -11.30 28.87
CA ASN A 256 -19.13 -11.01 28.85
C ASN A 256 -18.31 -12.17 28.28
N TYR A 257 -18.64 -12.56 27.05
CA TYR A 257 -17.84 -13.47 26.22
C TYR A 257 -17.70 -12.85 24.83
N ASN A 258 -16.46 -12.71 24.40
CA ASN A 258 -16.05 -11.91 23.25
C ASN A 258 -14.66 -12.34 22.80
N LEU A 259 -14.23 -11.84 21.64
CA LEU A 259 -12.96 -12.19 21.02
C LEU A 259 -11.75 -11.88 21.89
N ALA A 260 -11.69 -10.69 22.50
CA ALA A 260 -10.56 -10.27 23.33
C ALA A 260 -10.33 -11.24 24.50
N LYS A 261 -11.42 -11.63 25.16
CA LYS A 261 -11.41 -12.59 26.26
C LYS A 261 -11.00 -13.99 25.80
N THR A 262 -11.46 -14.42 24.63
CA THR A 262 -11.16 -15.75 24.10
C THR A 262 -9.70 -15.89 23.72
N VAL A 263 -9.10 -14.88 23.07
CA VAL A 263 -7.66 -14.91 22.77
C VAL A 263 -6.84 -14.94 24.06
N ASN A 264 -7.20 -14.10 25.06
CA ASN A 264 -6.54 -14.10 26.36
C ASN A 264 -6.64 -15.46 27.07
N TYR A 265 -7.82 -16.10 27.01
CA TYR A 265 -8.03 -17.42 27.60
C TYR A 265 -7.09 -18.47 27.02
N TYR A 266 -7.05 -18.64 25.69
CA TYR A 266 -6.20 -19.66 25.07
C TYR A 266 -4.71 -19.43 25.35
N GLN A 267 -4.24 -18.18 25.35
CA GLN A 267 -2.86 -17.87 25.75
C GLN A 267 -2.60 -18.26 27.22
N SER A 268 -3.54 -17.95 28.12
CA SER A 268 -3.42 -18.28 29.55
C SER A 268 -3.45 -19.79 29.85
N GLU A 269 -4.10 -20.60 29.01
CA GLU A 269 -4.11 -22.06 29.12
C GLU A 269 -2.88 -22.73 28.48
N GLY A 270 -2.02 -21.95 27.80
CA GLY A 270 -0.71 -22.39 27.32
C GLY A 270 -0.57 -22.52 25.80
N ALA A 271 -1.49 -21.95 25.02
CA ALA A 271 -1.31 -21.83 23.58
C ALA A 271 -0.32 -20.70 23.26
N SER A 272 0.75 -21.03 22.53
CA SER A 272 1.70 -20.04 22.01
C SER A 272 1.02 -19.00 21.12
N PRO A 273 1.21 -17.68 21.31
CA PRO A 273 0.59 -16.64 20.48
C PRO A 273 0.82 -16.84 18.98
N GLU A 274 2.05 -17.21 18.59
CA GLU A 274 2.46 -17.48 17.20
C GLU A 274 1.78 -18.70 16.56
N LYS A 275 0.96 -19.44 17.32
CA LYS A 275 0.16 -20.57 16.87
C LYS A 275 -1.35 -20.30 16.89
N ILE A 276 -1.79 -19.14 17.38
CA ILE A 276 -3.21 -18.82 17.47
C ILE A 276 -3.67 -18.12 16.18
N VAL A 277 -4.61 -18.73 15.49
CA VAL A 277 -5.30 -18.17 14.33
C VAL A 277 -6.74 -17.85 14.73
N LEU A 278 -7.11 -16.57 14.73
CA LEU A 278 -8.43 -16.12 15.15
C LEU A 278 -9.42 -16.20 13.99
N GLY A 279 -10.29 -17.20 13.97
CA GLY A 279 -11.36 -17.35 13.01
C GLY A 279 -12.41 -16.24 13.13
N LEU A 280 -12.69 -15.56 12.03
CA LEU A 280 -13.60 -14.43 11.92
C LEU A 280 -14.68 -14.71 10.87
N PRO A 281 -15.92 -14.23 11.09
CA PRO A 281 -17.04 -14.57 10.23
C PRO A 281 -17.18 -13.58 9.07
N TYR A 282 -17.23 -14.08 7.84
CA TYR A 282 -17.75 -13.34 6.68
C TYR A 282 -19.27 -13.55 6.54
N TYR A 283 -19.94 -13.67 7.69
CA TYR A 283 -21.37 -13.85 7.79
C TYR A 283 -21.91 -13.24 9.10
N GLY A 284 -23.22 -13.05 9.12
CA GLY A 284 -23.99 -12.61 10.26
C GLY A 284 -25.13 -13.55 10.58
N HIS A 285 -25.80 -13.29 11.69
CA HIS A 285 -27.02 -13.99 12.09
C HIS A 285 -28.23 -13.05 12.08
N GLU A 286 -29.38 -13.60 11.71
CA GLU A 286 -30.66 -12.89 11.65
C GLU A 286 -31.71 -13.58 12.53
N TRP A 287 -32.43 -12.78 13.34
CA TRP A 287 -33.49 -13.24 14.23
C TRP A 287 -34.77 -12.44 14.04
N ASN A 288 -35.92 -13.09 14.26
CA ASN A 288 -37.15 -12.38 14.59
C ASN A 288 -37.10 -11.95 16.05
N THR A 289 -37.41 -10.69 16.35
CA THR A 289 -37.30 -10.10 17.68
C THR A 289 -38.62 -9.52 18.17
N VAL A 290 -38.75 -9.28 19.48
CA VAL A 290 -39.94 -8.62 20.06
C VAL A 290 -40.03 -7.14 19.71
N GLY A 291 -38.90 -6.47 19.47
CA GLY A 291 -38.84 -5.05 19.16
C GLY A 291 -37.68 -4.67 18.25
N SER A 292 -37.63 -3.40 17.88
CA SER A 292 -36.59 -2.80 17.03
C SER A 292 -35.33 -2.39 17.79
N THR A 293 -35.43 -2.10 19.09
CA THR A 293 -34.30 -1.60 19.89
C THR A 293 -33.38 -2.73 20.34
N ILE A 294 -32.07 -2.57 20.18
CA ILE A 294 -31.07 -3.51 20.72
C ILE A 294 -30.76 -3.18 22.19
N PRO A 295 -30.46 -4.19 23.04
CA PRO A 295 -30.69 -5.62 22.80
C PRO A 295 -32.19 -5.96 22.81
N SER A 296 -32.63 -6.88 21.94
CA SER A 296 -34.01 -7.38 21.93
C SER A 296 -34.06 -8.90 22.09
N SER A 297 -35.04 -9.39 22.86
CA SER A 297 -35.32 -10.82 22.95
C SER A 297 -35.70 -11.40 21.59
N THR A 298 -35.22 -12.62 21.31
CA THR A 298 -35.56 -13.39 20.11
C THR A 298 -36.92 -14.07 20.30
N THR A 299 -37.66 -14.15 19.20
CA THR A 299 -38.90 -14.93 19.09
C THR A 299 -38.67 -16.20 18.28
N SER A 300 -37.81 -16.12 17.26
CA SER A 300 -37.26 -17.27 16.55
C SER A 300 -35.97 -16.87 15.81
N TYR A 301 -35.11 -17.85 15.56
CA TYR A 301 -34.03 -17.70 14.58
C TYR A 301 -34.59 -17.61 13.16
N VAL A 302 -33.90 -16.89 12.27
CA VAL A 302 -34.23 -16.85 10.84
C VAL A 302 -33.20 -17.65 10.05
N SER A 303 -31.95 -17.18 9.98
CA SER A 303 -30.83 -17.86 9.31
C SER A 303 -29.50 -17.14 9.54
N SER A 304 -28.41 -17.74 9.07
CA SER A 304 -27.17 -17.02 8.77
C SER A 304 -27.35 -16.20 7.48
N ARG A 305 -26.53 -15.16 7.30
CA ARG A 305 -26.49 -14.28 6.13
C ARG A 305 -25.03 -14.00 5.80
N THR A 306 -24.60 -14.29 4.57
CA THR A 306 -23.23 -13.96 4.14
C THR A 306 -23.04 -12.43 4.10
N TYR A 307 -21.78 -11.97 4.17
CA TYR A 307 -21.42 -10.56 3.97
C TYR A 307 -22.09 -10.01 2.70
N LYS A 308 -21.94 -10.72 1.57
CA LYS A 308 -22.59 -10.38 0.30
C LYS A 308 -24.10 -10.20 0.44
N THR A 309 -24.79 -11.14 1.11
CA THR A 309 -26.26 -11.07 1.23
C THR A 309 -26.72 -9.79 1.92
N VAL A 310 -25.99 -9.35 2.94
CA VAL A 310 -26.30 -8.12 3.68
C VAL A 310 -25.91 -6.88 2.87
N LYS A 311 -24.72 -6.88 2.25
CA LYS A 311 -24.18 -5.77 1.45
C LYS A 311 -24.99 -5.51 0.18
N ASP A 312 -25.34 -6.55 -0.59
CA ASP A 312 -26.20 -6.47 -1.77
C ASP A 312 -27.57 -5.84 -1.42
N ASN A 313 -28.10 -6.19 -0.23
CA ASN A 313 -29.45 -5.87 0.23
C ASN A 313 -30.51 -6.05 -0.87
N SER A 314 -30.40 -7.12 -1.67
CA SER A 314 -31.30 -7.39 -2.82
C SER A 314 -32.79 -7.45 -2.43
N SER A 315 -33.09 -7.73 -1.16
CA SER A 315 -34.46 -7.72 -0.63
C SER A 315 -35.03 -6.33 -0.38
N GLY A 316 -34.18 -5.30 -0.32
CA GLY A 316 -34.52 -3.92 0.04
C GLY A 316 -34.96 -3.73 1.49
N ASN A 317 -34.78 -4.75 2.34
CA ASN A 317 -35.31 -4.74 3.70
C ASN A 317 -34.31 -4.25 4.75
N TYR A 318 -33.00 -4.48 4.58
CA TYR A 318 -32.03 -4.06 5.58
C TYR A 318 -32.08 -2.53 5.72
N SER A 319 -32.10 -2.05 6.97
CA SER A 319 -32.00 -0.62 7.25
C SER A 319 -30.68 -0.05 6.77
N THR A 320 -30.54 1.27 6.83
CA THR A 320 -29.19 1.87 6.87
C THR A 320 -28.40 1.25 8.02
N ARG A 321 -27.12 0.98 7.77
CA ARG A 321 -26.16 0.48 8.76
C ARG A 321 -26.28 1.23 10.08
N GLN A 322 -26.35 0.50 11.20
CA GLN A 322 -26.29 1.03 12.56
C GLN A 322 -25.05 0.50 13.27
N TRP A 323 -24.57 1.19 14.31
CA TRP A 323 -23.36 0.85 15.04
C TRP A 323 -23.64 0.59 16.52
N GLU A 324 -23.09 -0.50 17.06
CA GLU A 324 -23.08 -0.79 18.48
C GLU A 324 -21.66 -0.55 19.02
N PRO A 325 -21.44 0.54 19.79
CA PRO A 325 -20.11 1.03 20.11
C PRO A 325 -19.37 0.23 21.17
N THR A 326 -20.06 -0.63 21.94
CA THR A 326 -19.40 -1.38 23.02
C THR A 326 -18.73 -2.63 22.49
N SER A 327 -19.41 -3.41 21.63
CA SER A 327 -18.86 -4.59 20.98
C SER A 327 -18.21 -4.33 19.62
N LEU A 328 -18.23 -3.06 19.17
CA LEU A 328 -17.73 -2.61 17.88
C LEU A 328 -18.26 -3.46 16.73
N THR A 329 -19.59 -3.55 16.64
CA THR A 329 -20.27 -4.40 15.65
C THR A 329 -21.41 -3.64 14.96
N PRO A 330 -21.51 -3.72 13.62
CA PRO A 330 -22.64 -3.16 12.90
C PRO A 330 -23.88 -4.05 13.04
N TYR A 331 -25.05 -3.43 12.90
CA TYR A 331 -26.31 -4.15 12.90
C TYR A 331 -27.37 -3.47 12.03
N TYR A 332 -28.38 -4.26 11.68
CA TYR A 332 -29.46 -3.88 10.78
C TYR A 332 -30.79 -4.27 11.40
N VAL A 333 -31.75 -3.33 11.39
CA VAL A 333 -33.07 -3.52 12.00
C VAL A 333 -34.16 -3.19 11.02
N TYR A 334 -35.09 -4.12 10.81
CA TYR A 334 -36.19 -3.90 9.88
C TYR A 334 -37.45 -4.67 10.26
N TYR A 335 -38.57 -4.33 9.63
CA TYR A 335 -39.84 -4.99 9.87
C TYR A 335 -40.27 -5.79 8.64
N SER A 336 -40.35 -7.12 8.79
CA SER A 336 -40.80 -8.04 7.74
C SER A 336 -41.76 -9.06 8.34
N SER A 337 -43.02 -8.65 8.52
CA SER A 337 -44.08 -9.35 9.30
C SER A 337 -43.81 -9.49 10.81
N ASN A 338 -42.54 -9.50 11.22
CA ASN A 338 -42.05 -9.34 12.60
C ASN A 338 -40.89 -8.33 12.58
N TRP A 339 -40.50 -7.82 13.75
CA TRP A 339 -39.21 -7.15 13.87
C TRP A 339 -38.08 -8.14 13.60
N ARG A 340 -37.07 -7.69 12.86
CA ARG A 340 -35.85 -8.44 12.59
C ARG A 340 -34.63 -7.64 12.97
N GLN A 341 -33.65 -8.34 13.52
CA GLN A 341 -32.32 -7.81 13.81
C GLN A 341 -31.30 -8.75 13.18
N CYS A 342 -30.38 -8.17 12.40
CA CYS A 342 -29.26 -8.87 11.80
C CYS A 342 -27.95 -8.20 12.24
N PHE A 343 -27.02 -8.99 12.74
CA PHE A 343 -25.66 -8.55 13.08
C PHE A 343 -24.71 -9.28 12.14
N CYS A 344 -23.98 -8.52 11.32
CA CYS A 344 -23.07 -9.04 10.31
C CYS A 344 -21.89 -8.10 10.24
N ASP A 345 -20.69 -8.59 10.55
CA ASP A 345 -19.46 -7.80 10.51
C ASP A 345 -19.18 -7.22 9.11
N ASP A 346 -18.55 -6.05 9.09
CA ASP A 346 -18.11 -5.36 7.88
C ASP A 346 -16.64 -4.92 7.98
N GLU A 347 -16.14 -4.23 6.96
CA GLU A 347 -14.76 -3.78 6.88
C GLU A 347 -14.30 -2.97 8.10
N GLU A 348 -15.16 -2.11 8.67
CA GLU A 348 -14.83 -1.33 9.87
C GLU A 348 -14.74 -2.23 11.11
N SER A 349 -15.72 -3.12 11.31
CA SER A 349 -15.70 -3.99 12.50
C SER A 349 -14.64 -5.08 12.43
N LEU A 350 -14.38 -5.65 11.26
CA LEU A 350 -13.26 -6.56 11.03
C LEU A 350 -11.92 -5.85 11.21
N GLY A 351 -11.81 -4.56 10.86
CA GLY A 351 -10.61 -3.76 11.08
C GLY A 351 -10.18 -3.76 12.55
N TYR A 352 -11.12 -3.49 13.48
CA TYR A 352 -10.83 -3.56 14.91
C TYR A 352 -10.43 -4.96 15.39
N ARG A 353 -10.95 -6.02 14.75
CA ARG A 353 -10.60 -7.41 15.07
C ARG A 353 -9.22 -7.78 14.53
N TYR A 354 -8.81 -7.20 13.41
CA TYR A 354 -7.47 -7.35 12.86
C TYR A 354 -6.46 -6.56 13.70
N ASP A 355 -6.86 -5.42 14.25
CA ASP A 355 -6.05 -4.67 15.22
C ASP A 355 -5.85 -5.48 16.51
N LEU A 356 -6.86 -6.21 17.00
CA LEU A 356 -6.68 -7.18 18.10
C LEU A 356 -5.65 -8.26 17.77
N VAL A 357 -5.67 -8.81 16.55
CA VAL A 357 -4.70 -9.82 16.10
C VAL A 357 -3.27 -9.28 16.14
N ASN A 358 -3.08 -8.03 15.69
CA ASN A 358 -1.79 -7.35 15.74
C ASN A 358 -1.36 -7.05 17.18
N MET A 359 -2.27 -6.51 18.00
CA MET A 359 -2.05 -6.16 19.40
C MET A 359 -1.71 -7.37 20.28
N MET A 360 -2.39 -8.50 20.07
CA MET A 360 -2.14 -9.73 20.83
C MET A 360 -0.93 -10.52 20.33
N GLY A 361 -0.27 -10.05 19.26
CA GLY A 361 0.89 -10.72 18.67
C GLY A 361 0.58 -12.11 18.14
N ILE A 362 -0.69 -12.45 17.88
CA ILE A 362 -1.08 -13.80 17.45
C ILE A 362 -0.75 -14.06 15.97
N ALA A 363 -0.77 -15.34 15.57
CA ALA A 363 -0.32 -15.80 14.27
C ALA A 363 -1.05 -15.12 13.10
N GLY A 364 -2.36 -14.88 13.24
CA GLY A 364 -3.16 -14.23 12.20
C GLY A 364 -4.65 -14.51 12.33
N ILE A 365 -5.35 -14.46 11.20
CA ILE A 365 -6.81 -14.65 11.11
C ILE A 365 -7.19 -15.93 10.38
N GLY A 366 -8.38 -16.44 10.71
CA GLY A 366 -9.10 -17.42 9.92
C GLY A 366 -10.38 -16.83 9.32
N ILE A 367 -10.87 -17.34 8.19
CA ILE A 367 -12.05 -16.81 7.49
C ILE A 367 -13.10 -17.90 7.29
N TRP A 368 -14.22 -17.83 8.02
CA TRP A 368 -15.42 -18.61 7.72
C TRP A 368 -16.47 -17.73 7.03
N ALA A 369 -16.75 -17.88 5.74
CA ALA A 369 -16.06 -18.75 4.78
C ALA A 369 -15.66 -17.98 3.53
N LEU A 370 -14.62 -18.47 2.86
CA LEU A 370 -14.19 -17.91 1.58
C LEU A 370 -15.34 -17.97 0.57
N GLY A 371 -15.49 -16.90 -0.21
CA GLY A 371 -16.57 -16.72 -1.19
C GLY A 371 -17.83 -16.07 -0.62
N TYR A 372 -17.92 -15.83 0.69
CA TYR A 372 -19.09 -15.14 1.27
C TYR A 372 -19.09 -13.62 1.02
N ASP A 373 -17.98 -13.09 0.53
CA ASP A 373 -17.70 -11.72 0.10
C ASP A 373 -17.82 -11.51 -1.42
N ASP A 374 -18.15 -12.56 -2.18
CA ASP A 374 -18.20 -12.54 -3.66
C ASP A 374 -18.79 -11.24 -4.26
N GLY A 375 -18.00 -10.56 -5.11
CA GLY A 375 -18.37 -9.26 -5.67
C GLY A 375 -17.72 -8.04 -5.01
N TYR A 376 -17.06 -8.21 -3.87
CA TYR A 376 -16.54 -7.09 -3.06
C TYR A 376 -15.04 -7.26 -2.78
N THR A 377 -14.28 -6.16 -2.83
CA THR A 377 -12.82 -6.17 -2.56
C THR A 377 -12.48 -5.64 -1.17
N GLU A 378 -13.41 -4.98 -0.49
CA GLU A 378 -13.15 -4.25 0.75
C GLU A 378 -12.53 -5.13 1.85
N LEU A 379 -12.92 -6.40 1.93
CA LEU A 379 -12.36 -7.33 2.92
C LEU A 379 -10.94 -7.81 2.54
N TRP A 380 -10.64 -7.95 1.25
CA TRP A 380 -9.28 -8.21 0.76
C TRP A 380 -8.38 -6.99 0.95
N ASP A 381 -8.90 -5.80 0.66
CA ASP A 381 -8.20 -4.54 0.86
C ASP A 381 -7.84 -4.33 2.34
N LEU A 382 -8.75 -4.69 3.25
CA LEU A 382 -8.50 -4.68 4.68
C LEU A 382 -7.41 -5.67 5.12
N ILE A 383 -7.36 -6.88 4.56
CA ILE A 383 -6.26 -7.84 4.80
C ILE A 383 -4.93 -7.23 4.34
N ARG A 384 -4.91 -6.61 3.16
CA ARG A 384 -3.73 -5.93 2.63
C ARG A 384 -3.27 -4.82 3.57
N GLU A 385 -4.20 -3.98 4.02
CA GLU A 385 -3.92 -2.87 4.93
C GLU A 385 -3.37 -3.33 6.28
N LYS A 386 -3.95 -4.37 6.88
CA LYS A 386 -3.65 -4.74 8.27
C LYS A 386 -2.55 -5.79 8.42
N PHE A 387 -2.30 -6.60 7.39
CA PHE A 387 -1.44 -7.78 7.48
C PHE A 387 -0.34 -7.86 6.43
N THR A 388 -0.10 -6.81 5.65
CA THR A 388 1.03 -6.77 4.70
C THR A 388 1.98 -5.62 4.96
N ASP A 389 3.13 -5.62 4.31
CA ASP A 389 4.11 -4.52 4.32
C ASP A 389 3.67 -3.29 3.50
N CYS A 390 2.51 -3.36 2.84
CA CYS A 390 1.91 -2.22 2.13
C CYS A 390 0.94 -1.39 2.97
N GLY A 391 0.61 -1.85 4.17
CA GLY A 391 -0.30 -1.18 5.09
C GLY A 391 0.26 0.13 5.62
N THR A 392 -0.60 1.13 5.79
CA THR A 392 -0.23 2.40 6.44
C THR A 392 -0.88 2.50 7.80
N ILE A 393 -0.12 2.88 8.82
CA ILE A 393 -0.64 3.13 10.16
C ILE A 393 -0.93 4.64 10.27
N PRO A 394 -2.17 5.06 10.60
CA PRO A 394 -2.52 6.47 10.68
C PRO A 394 -1.77 7.21 11.79
N CYS A 395 -1.55 8.51 11.57
CA CYS A 395 -0.85 9.40 12.48
C CYS A 395 -1.63 9.72 13.78
N ASP A 396 -2.81 9.15 13.94
CA ASP A 396 -3.60 9.21 15.16
C ASP A 396 -4.42 7.94 15.35
N GLY A 397 -4.82 7.68 16.59
CA GLY A 397 -5.76 6.62 16.91
C GLY A 397 -5.95 6.37 18.40
N THR A 398 -6.82 5.41 18.70
CA THR A 398 -7.23 5.04 20.05
C THR A 398 -7.16 3.53 20.22
N PHE A 399 -6.71 3.07 21.38
CA PHE A 399 -6.76 1.67 21.79
C PHE A 399 -7.17 1.54 23.26
N TYR A 400 -7.67 0.36 23.60
CA TYR A 400 -8.12 0.00 24.94
C TYR A 400 -7.40 -1.27 25.39
N ASP A 401 -7.42 -1.55 26.69
CA ASP A 401 -7.14 -2.89 27.18
C ASP A 401 -8.21 -3.91 26.69
N LEU A 402 -8.03 -5.18 27.05
CA LEU A 402 -8.89 -6.28 26.58
C LEU A 402 -10.32 -6.23 27.12
N GLY A 403 -10.61 -5.44 28.15
CA GLY A 403 -11.95 -5.14 28.64
C GLY A 403 -12.73 -4.20 27.72
N GLY A 404 -12.04 -3.43 26.89
CA GLY A 404 -12.62 -2.40 26.02
C GLY A 404 -13.10 -1.18 26.82
N PRO A 405 -13.91 -0.30 26.22
CA PRO A 405 -14.24 1.00 26.81
C PRO A 405 -15.12 0.96 28.08
N ASP A 406 -15.81 -0.17 28.35
CA ASP A 406 -16.92 -0.23 29.33
C ASP A 406 -16.79 -1.37 30.36
N LYS A 407 -15.70 -2.14 30.34
CA LYS A 407 -15.48 -3.28 31.26
C LYS A 407 -14.05 -3.32 31.75
N VAL A 408 -13.91 -3.94 32.92
CA VAL A 408 -12.62 -4.27 33.53
C VAL A 408 -11.79 -5.19 32.62
N TYR A 409 -10.46 -5.03 32.69
CA TYR A 409 -9.51 -5.90 32.00
C TYR A 409 -9.53 -7.34 32.54
N PHE A 410 -8.77 -8.23 31.90
CA PHE A 410 -8.69 -9.65 32.25
C PHE A 410 -7.39 -10.00 32.99
N ASN A 411 -7.45 -11.06 33.80
CA ASN A 411 -6.28 -11.66 34.43
C ASN A 411 -5.39 -12.37 33.41
N HIS A 412 -4.12 -12.56 33.77
CA HIS A 412 -3.12 -13.31 33.01
C HIS A 412 -2.92 -12.80 31.57
N SER A 413 -3.14 -11.51 31.34
CA SER A 413 -2.83 -10.86 30.07
C SER A 413 -1.33 -10.55 30.01
N ASP A 414 -0.70 -10.89 28.89
CA ASP A 414 0.71 -10.57 28.61
C ASP A 414 0.86 -10.32 27.10
N TYR A 415 0.84 -9.06 26.67
CA TYR A 415 0.90 -8.70 25.25
C TYR A 415 1.55 -7.34 25.01
N THR A 416 2.02 -7.12 23.79
CA THR A 416 2.70 -5.89 23.36
C THR A 416 2.01 -5.25 22.18
N PHE A 417 1.81 -3.94 22.25
CA PHE A 417 1.28 -3.11 21.17
C PHE A 417 2.31 -2.07 20.73
N THR A 418 2.74 -2.13 19.48
CA THR A 418 3.67 -1.14 18.89
C THR A 418 2.88 -0.11 18.09
N ILE A 419 3.03 1.16 18.47
CA ILE A 419 2.48 2.33 17.77
C ILE A 419 3.60 2.89 16.90
N ALA A 420 3.51 2.67 15.59
CA ALA A 420 4.50 3.16 14.62
C ALA A 420 3.81 3.72 13.36
N PRO A 421 3.18 4.90 13.45
CA PRO A 421 2.51 5.52 12.30
C PRO A 421 3.44 5.71 11.11
N THR A 422 2.93 5.46 9.91
CA THR A 422 3.72 5.57 8.68
C THR A 422 4.17 7.01 8.48
N GLY A 423 5.47 7.22 8.23
CA GLY A 423 6.05 8.56 8.05
C GLY A 423 6.19 9.37 9.33
N ALA A 424 5.93 8.80 10.52
CA ALA A 424 6.15 9.52 11.77
C ALA A 424 7.65 9.78 12.00
N THR A 425 7.99 10.98 12.47
CA THR A 425 9.30 11.30 13.06
C THR A 425 9.25 11.30 14.58
N GLN A 426 8.05 11.50 15.14
CA GLN A 426 7.77 11.47 16.56
C GLN A 426 6.35 10.97 16.84
N VAL A 427 6.15 10.28 17.96
CA VAL A 427 4.85 9.78 18.44
C VAL A 427 4.62 10.30 19.85
N SER A 428 3.42 10.82 20.11
CA SER A 428 2.93 11.16 21.44
C SER A 428 1.79 10.22 21.82
N LEU A 429 1.85 9.65 23.02
CA LEU A 429 0.86 8.76 23.59
C LEU A 429 0.32 9.36 24.90
N GLU A 430 -0.98 9.53 25.00
CA GLU A 430 -1.68 10.00 26.20
C GLU A 430 -2.66 8.93 26.71
N PHE A 431 -2.86 8.90 28.03
CA PHE A 431 -3.86 8.05 28.67
C PHE A 431 -4.95 8.90 29.34
N PRO A 432 -6.05 9.23 28.64
CA PRO A 432 -7.15 10.00 29.22
C PRO A 432 -7.86 9.27 30.37
N PHE A 433 -7.83 7.94 30.34
CA PHE A 433 -8.36 7.06 31.38
C PHE A 433 -7.32 6.03 31.80
N PHE A 434 -7.16 5.81 33.10
CA PHE A 434 -6.16 4.90 33.65
C PHE A 434 -6.55 4.43 35.06
N ASP A 435 -6.78 3.12 35.20
CA ASP A 435 -7.12 2.43 36.43
C ASP A 435 -6.61 0.96 36.39
N ILE A 436 -5.35 0.77 36.77
CA ILE A 436 -4.66 -0.53 36.82
C ILE A 436 -4.31 -0.87 38.27
N GLU A 437 -4.43 -2.15 38.69
CA GLU A 437 -4.25 -2.58 40.09
C GLU A 437 -3.02 -1.94 40.75
N ALA A 438 -3.19 -1.44 41.96
CA ALA A 438 -2.09 -0.88 42.74
C ALA A 438 -1.13 -1.99 43.19
N GLY A 439 0.12 -1.93 42.75
CA GLY A 439 1.19 -2.82 43.22
C GLY A 439 1.54 -2.66 44.71
N SER A 440 2.41 -3.54 45.19
CA SER A 440 2.88 -3.60 46.56
C SER A 440 3.93 -2.52 46.85
N GLY A 441 3.63 -1.64 47.81
CA GLY A 441 4.56 -0.61 48.24
C GLY A 441 4.67 0.57 47.26
N SER A 442 5.77 0.67 46.52
CA SER A 442 6.09 1.81 45.63
C SER A 442 6.41 1.39 44.19
N GLU A 443 6.10 0.15 43.82
CA GLU A 443 6.36 -0.44 42.50
C GLU A 443 5.06 -1.04 41.94
N CYS A 444 5.06 -1.33 40.64
CA CYS A 444 3.97 -2.02 39.95
C CYS A 444 4.37 -3.48 39.68
N ASP A 445 4.21 -4.31 40.70
CA ASP A 445 4.61 -5.73 40.73
C ASP A 445 3.42 -6.71 40.62
N TYR A 446 2.17 -6.20 40.62
CA TYR A 446 0.96 -6.95 40.27
C TYR A 446 0.66 -6.71 38.78
N ASP A 447 -0.24 -5.77 38.48
CA ASP A 447 -0.56 -5.35 37.12
C ASP A 447 0.21 -4.09 36.74
N TYR A 448 0.59 -3.99 35.46
CA TYR A 448 1.25 -2.79 34.94
C TYR A 448 1.08 -2.63 33.43
N ILE A 449 1.20 -1.38 32.99
CA ILE A 449 1.65 -1.08 31.64
C ILE A 449 3.11 -0.62 31.70
N GLU A 450 3.95 -1.10 30.79
CA GLU A 450 5.31 -0.63 30.60
C GLU A 450 5.44 -0.04 29.20
N ILE A 451 6.05 1.15 29.08
CA ILE A 451 6.10 1.87 27.81
C ILE A 451 7.56 2.04 27.41
N TYR A 452 7.88 1.67 26.17
CA TYR A 452 9.23 1.67 25.63
C TYR A 452 9.36 2.68 24.48
N ASP A 453 10.49 3.38 24.45
CA ASP A 453 10.88 4.37 23.44
C ASP A 453 11.49 3.70 22.20
N GLY A 454 10.65 3.00 21.43
CA GLY A 454 11.08 2.29 20.23
C GLY A 454 10.13 1.16 19.81
N PRO A 455 10.52 0.34 18.83
CA PRO A 455 9.64 -0.61 18.14
C PRO A 455 9.37 -1.90 18.93
N ASP A 456 10.09 -2.14 20.03
CA ASP A 456 9.99 -3.36 20.83
C ASP A 456 10.35 -3.14 22.31
N THR A 457 10.19 -4.19 23.13
CA THR A 457 10.50 -4.21 24.57
C THR A 457 12.01 -4.25 24.87
N GLY A 458 12.87 -4.31 23.85
CA GLY A 458 14.32 -4.13 23.97
C GLY A 458 14.74 -2.66 23.98
N SER A 459 13.82 -1.75 23.65
CA SER A 459 14.04 -0.30 23.62
C SER A 459 14.07 0.32 25.04
N PRO A 460 14.55 1.56 25.23
CA PRO A 460 14.58 2.20 26.54
C PRO A 460 13.18 2.34 27.17
N SER A 461 13.01 1.93 28.42
CA SER A 461 11.72 2.00 29.13
C SER A 461 11.50 3.39 29.78
N PHE A 462 10.29 3.94 29.62
CA PHE A 462 9.77 5.07 30.39
C PHE A 462 9.32 4.67 31.81
N GLY A 463 9.23 3.37 32.09
CA GLY A 463 8.88 2.80 33.38
C GLY A 463 7.55 2.04 33.38
N LYS A 464 7.25 1.44 34.54
CA LYS A 464 6.00 0.71 34.80
C LYS A 464 4.97 1.60 35.48
N PHE A 465 3.74 1.55 34.98
CA PHE A 465 2.63 2.37 35.43
C PHE A 465 1.47 1.51 35.93
N CYS A 466 0.93 1.90 37.08
CA CYS A 466 -0.23 1.31 37.74
C CYS A 466 -0.78 2.33 38.77
N ASN A 467 -1.86 2.02 39.50
CA ASN A 467 -2.41 2.95 40.49
C ASN A 467 -1.44 3.34 41.63
N THR A 468 -0.36 2.59 41.85
CA THR A 468 0.70 2.93 42.82
C THR A 468 1.62 4.05 42.31
N THR A 469 2.03 4.00 41.03
CA THR A 469 2.91 5.02 40.43
C THR A 469 2.14 6.16 39.76
N GLY A 470 0.86 5.95 39.45
CA GLY A 470 -0.06 6.90 38.84
C GLY A 470 -0.11 6.80 37.32
N ASN A 471 -1.05 7.54 36.73
CA ASN A 471 -1.19 7.67 35.28
C ASN A 471 0.09 8.29 34.67
N PRO A 472 0.67 7.70 33.61
CA PRO A 472 1.87 8.22 32.95
C PRO A 472 1.72 9.63 32.35
N GLY A 473 0.49 10.09 32.09
CA GLY A 473 0.20 11.34 31.39
C GLY A 473 0.52 11.20 29.89
N THR A 474 1.09 12.26 29.31
CA THR A 474 1.56 12.25 27.91
C THR A 474 3.03 11.82 27.86
N ILE A 475 3.30 10.74 27.13
CA ILE A 475 4.64 10.27 26.77
C ILE A 475 4.92 10.67 25.33
N THR A 476 6.16 11.05 25.03
CA THR A 476 6.59 11.41 23.68
C THR A 476 7.89 10.69 23.37
N SER A 477 7.92 9.97 22.25
CA SER A 477 9.08 9.21 21.80
C SER A 477 10.23 10.11 21.34
N SER A 478 11.43 9.55 21.33
CA SER A 478 12.60 10.15 20.68
C SER A 478 12.68 9.88 19.18
N GLY A 479 11.88 8.94 18.66
CA GLY A 479 11.79 8.59 17.24
C GLY A 479 10.37 8.25 16.80
N ASN A 480 10.24 7.42 15.78
CA ASN A 480 8.97 7.17 15.06
C ASN A 480 8.01 6.15 15.72
N SER A 481 8.33 5.62 16.90
CA SER A 481 7.52 4.55 17.50
C SER A 481 7.54 4.53 19.03
N LEU A 482 6.48 3.97 19.62
CA LEU A 482 6.38 3.57 21.01
C LEU A 482 5.88 2.12 21.10
N THR A 483 6.33 1.36 22.10
CA THR A 483 5.79 0.03 22.38
C THR A 483 5.20 -0.01 23.78
N VAL A 484 3.96 -0.49 23.90
CA VAL A 484 3.25 -0.67 25.18
C VAL A 484 3.19 -2.15 25.50
N HIS A 485 3.71 -2.54 26.65
CA HIS A 485 3.59 -3.89 27.20
C HIS A 485 2.55 -3.88 28.33
N VAL A 486 1.54 -4.73 28.23
CA VAL A 486 0.50 -4.89 29.25
C VAL A 486 0.69 -6.24 29.91
N TYR A 487 0.79 -6.22 31.24
CA TYR A 487 0.91 -7.42 32.05
C TYR A 487 -0.11 -7.39 33.20
N THR A 488 -0.85 -8.48 33.38
CA THR A 488 -1.77 -8.66 34.51
C THR A 488 -1.57 -10.00 35.19
N ASP A 489 -1.72 -10.01 36.52
CA ASP A 489 -1.54 -11.21 37.34
C ASP A 489 -2.84 -12.05 37.42
N GLY A 490 -2.89 -12.99 38.37
CA GLY A 490 -4.02 -13.91 38.54
C GLY A 490 -5.12 -13.41 39.48
N ALA A 491 -5.05 -12.19 39.98
CA ALA A 491 -5.94 -11.58 40.96
C ALA A 491 -6.47 -10.21 40.47
N THR A 492 -7.21 -9.50 41.34
CA THR A 492 -7.80 -8.16 41.19
C THR A 492 -7.71 -7.50 39.80
N VAL A 493 -8.86 -7.18 39.21
CA VAL A 493 -8.94 -6.32 38.02
C VAL A 493 -9.69 -5.03 38.32
N ASN A 494 -9.32 -3.98 37.61
CA ASN A 494 -9.90 -2.64 37.68
C ASN A 494 -10.44 -2.21 36.30
N ASP A 495 -10.92 -0.97 36.18
CA ASP A 495 -11.61 -0.49 34.97
C ASP A 495 -10.69 -0.32 33.74
N GLY A 496 -9.35 -0.41 33.88
CA GLY A 496 -8.44 -0.49 32.74
C GLY A 496 -7.92 0.85 32.23
N PHE A 497 -7.65 0.98 30.94
CA PHE A 497 -7.12 2.22 30.35
C PHE A 497 -7.64 2.50 28.94
N GLU A 498 -7.62 3.78 28.56
CA GLU A 498 -7.74 4.26 27.19
C GLU A 498 -6.42 4.92 26.81
N GLY A 499 -5.84 4.55 25.67
CA GLY A 499 -4.63 5.15 25.11
C GLY A 499 -4.92 5.83 23.79
N ASN A 500 -4.51 7.09 23.65
CA ASN A 500 -4.66 7.88 22.42
C ASN A 500 -3.27 8.30 21.93
N TRP A 501 -2.97 8.03 20.66
CA TRP A 501 -1.74 8.49 20.05
C TRP A 501 -1.98 9.55 18.98
N THR A 502 -1.00 10.41 18.81
CA THR A 502 -0.83 11.32 17.68
C THR A 502 0.63 11.29 17.27
N CYS A 503 0.93 11.66 16.03
CA CYS A 503 2.30 11.70 15.54
C CYS A 503 2.65 13.05 14.91
N VAL A 504 3.94 13.28 14.72
CA VAL A 504 4.47 14.33 13.85
C VAL A 504 4.97 13.63 12.61
N GLN A 505 4.47 14.05 11.45
CA GLN A 505 5.00 13.69 10.14
C GLN A 505 5.74 14.89 9.58
N ASP A 506 6.79 14.60 8.82
CA ASP A 506 7.41 15.65 8.03
C ASP A 506 6.56 15.92 6.78
N ASN A 507 6.12 17.17 6.66
CA ASN A 507 5.33 17.67 5.53
C ASN A 507 5.98 18.95 4.96
N ILE A 508 7.24 19.21 5.28
CA ILE A 508 7.99 20.34 4.77
C ILE A 508 8.70 19.85 3.52
N ALA A 509 8.43 20.50 2.39
CA ALA A 509 9.09 20.15 1.16
C ALA A 509 10.57 20.58 1.20
N PRO A 510 11.48 19.77 0.66
CA PRO A 510 12.88 20.16 0.51
C PRO A 510 13.05 21.30 -0.50
N GLU A 511 14.12 22.08 -0.40
CA GLU A 511 14.43 23.22 -1.29
C GLU A 511 15.77 23.04 -2.02
N THR A 512 15.86 23.55 -3.24
CA THR A 512 17.11 23.60 -4.02
C THR A 512 17.47 25.04 -4.42
N GLU A 513 18.70 25.46 -4.14
CA GLU A 513 19.35 26.63 -4.75
C GLU A 513 20.29 26.19 -5.88
N ILE A 514 20.12 26.79 -7.08
CA ILE A 514 20.94 26.50 -8.27
C ILE A 514 21.90 27.68 -8.50
N SER A 515 23.16 27.40 -8.82
CA SER A 515 24.17 28.42 -9.15
C SER A 515 25.01 28.07 -10.38
N ALA A 516 25.31 29.09 -11.19
CA ALA A 516 26.20 29.08 -12.36
C ALA A 516 26.75 30.51 -12.57
N ASN A 517 27.65 30.73 -13.54
CA ASN A 517 28.03 32.12 -13.88
C ASN A 517 26.87 32.84 -14.59
N GLU A 518 26.87 34.18 -14.53
CA GLU A 518 25.84 34.98 -15.20
C GLU A 518 25.88 34.84 -16.73
N TRP A 519 27.09 34.68 -17.30
CA TRP A 519 27.37 34.55 -18.72
C TRP A 519 28.28 33.35 -18.97
N GLU A 520 27.93 32.53 -19.95
CA GLU A 520 28.71 31.37 -20.39
C GLU A 520 28.92 31.42 -21.91
N SER A 521 30.10 30.98 -22.37
CA SER A 521 30.49 30.96 -23.80
C SER A 521 30.90 29.58 -24.29
N SER A 522 30.85 28.60 -23.40
CA SER A 522 31.22 27.20 -23.60
C SER A 522 30.53 26.37 -22.51
N ASP A 523 30.80 25.07 -22.50
CA ASP A 523 30.41 24.17 -21.42
C ASP A 523 30.73 24.76 -20.04
N PHE A 524 29.80 24.60 -19.11
CA PHE A 524 29.88 25.18 -17.76
C PHE A 524 29.35 24.20 -16.71
N THR A 525 29.52 24.56 -15.44
CA THR A 525 29.06 23.73 -14.32
C THR A 525 27.89 24.38 -13.60
N ALA A 526 26.77 23.66 -13.53
CA ALA A 526 25.66 23.99 -12.65
C ALA A 526 25.89 23.33 -11.29
N SER A 527 25.80 24.09 -10.20
CA SER A 527 25.93 23.58 -8.83
C SER A 527 24.62 23.71 -8.07
N PHE A 528 24.28 22.68 -7.29
CA PHE A 528 23.02 22.57 -6.55
C PHE A 528 23.31 22.52 -5.05
N THR A 529 22.59 23.33 -4.28
CA THR A 529 22.59 23.29 -2.82
C THR A 529 21.19 22.92 -2.36
N ASP A 530 21.06 21.70 -1.87
CA ASP A 530 19.79 21.15 -1.39
C ASP A 530 19.71 21.26 0.13
N THR A 531 18.56 21.71 0.64
CA THR A 531 18.32 21.90 2.09
C THR A 531 16.95 21.40 2.48
N ASP A 532 16.88 20.75 3.63
CA ASP A 532 15.64 20.24 4.19
C ASP A 532 15.76 20.08 5.72
N ASN A 533 14.64 19.84 6.43
CA ASN A 533 14.65 19.42 7.83
C ASN A 533 14.89 17.92 8.03
N GLU A 534 14.73 17.10 6.99
CA GLU A 534 15.12 15.70 6.93
C GLU A 534 16.22 15.48 5.87
N LEU A 535 16.50 14.23 5.53
CA LEU A 535 17.45 13.88 4.48
C LEU A 535 16.78 14.00 3.11
N VAL A 536 17.46 14.66 2.18
CA VAL A 536 17.09 14.64 0.75
C VAL A 536 17.34 13.24 0.19
N ASP A 537 16.34 12.65 -0.46
CA ASP A 537 16.37 11.30 -1.04
C ASP A 537 16.73 11.35 -2.52
N LEU A 538 15.80 11.80 -3.38
CA LEU A 538 15.99 11.81 -4.83
C LEU A 538 16.27 13.22 -5.33
N MET A 539 17.25 13.34 -6.24
CA MET A 539 17.65 14.63 -6.80
C MET A 539 17.62 14.60 -8.32
N PHE A 540 16.92 15.55 -8.95
CA PHE A 540 16.77 15.60 -10.39
C PHE A 540 17.04 16.98 -10.98
N TYR A 541 17.40 17.01 -12.26
CA TYR A 541 17.56 18.24 -13.03
C TYR A 541 17.05 18.10 -14.46
N GLN A 542 16.87 19.26 -15.07
CA GLN A 542 16.51 19.40 -16.47
C GLN A 542 17.20 20.64 -17.05
N VAL A 543 17.78 20.50 -18.23
CA VAL A 543 18.34 21.62 -18.99
C VAL A 543 17.37 22.01 -20.09
N LEU A 544 17.03 23.29 -20.15
CA LEU A 544 16.20 23.87 -21.20
C LEU A 544 16.99 24.88 -22.03
N ASP A 545 16.63 24.97 -23.30
CA ASP A 545 17.12 25.98 -24.22
C ASP A 545 15.97 26.77 -24.87
N ASN A 546 16.25 28.03 -25.21
CA ASN A 546 15.28 28.92 -25.84
C ASN A 546 15.79 29.38 -27.20
N ASP A 547 15.02 29.11 -28.24
CA ASP A 547 15.32 29.48 -29.63
C ASP A 547 14.99 30.95 -29.97
N GLY A 548 14.53 31.70 -28.98
CA GLY A 548 14.03 33.07 -29.09
C GLY A 548 12.49 33.15 -29.15
N SER A 549 11.78 32.02 -29.20
CA SER A 549 10.33 31.94 -29.24
C SER A 549 9.73 31.10 -28.11
N GLU A 550 10.29 29.92 -27.83
CA GLU A 550 9.78 29.02 -26.80
C GLU A 550 10.91 28.26 -26.07
N TRP A 551 10.63 27.85 -24.83
CA TRP A 551 11.54 27.04 -24.03
C TRP A 551 11.33 25.55 -24.34
N ARG A 552 12.37 24.88 -24.82
CA ARG A 552 12.41 23.44 -25.12
C ARG A 552 13.53 22.76 -24.35
N ALA A 553 13.63 21.46 -24.50
CA ALA A 553 14.77 20.69 -24.03
C ALA A 553 15.32 19.83 -25.17
N ASN A 554 16.58 19.42 -25.08
CA ASN A 554 17.15 18.52 -26.07
C ASN A 554 16.90 17.04 -25.72
N GLY A 555 16.00 16.41 -26.49
CA GLY A 555 15.67 14.99 -26.37
C GLY A 555 16.86 14.04 -26.53
N ASP A 556 17.89 14.42 -27.31
CA ASP A 556 19.07 13.57 -27.51
C ASP A 556 19.87 13.36 -26.21
N TYR A 557 19.71 14.27 -25.24
CA TYR A 557 20.34 14.22 -23.92
C TYR A 557 19.40 13.72 -22.83
N GLY A 558 18.20 13.24 -23.18
CA GLY A 558 17.25 12.65 -22.23
C GLY A 558 16.38 13.65 -21.48
N PHE A 559 16.27 14.87 -21.98
CA PHE A 559 15.34 15.89 -21.47
C PHE A 559 14.21 16.16 -22.45
N PHE A 560 13.06 16.56 -21.91
CA PHE A 560 11.93 16.99 -22.72
C PHE A 560 11.12 18.06 -21.97
N ASN A 561 10.60 19.06 -22.66
CA ASN A 561 9.76 20.10 -22.06
C ASN A 561 8.79 20.65 -23.11
N ASP A 562 7.50 20.55 -22.81
CA ASP A 562 6.43 21.17 -23.59
C ASP A 562 5.25 21.56 -22.70
N ASN A 563 4.81 22.82 -22.82
CA ASN A 563 3.66 23.37 -22.11
C ASN A 563 2.50 23.70 -23.07
N PHE A 564 2.58 23.29 -24.34
CA PHE A 564 1.49 23.36 -25.33
C PHE A 564 0.83 24.73 -25.55
N GLU A 565 1.58 25.82 -25.39
CA GLU A 565 1.03 27.18 -25.33
C GLU A 565 0.32 27.66 -26.61
N SER A 566 0.75 27.23 -27.80
CA SER A 566 0.24 27.80 -29.07
C SER A 566 -0.06 26.80 -30.18
N ALA A 567 0.85 25.87 -30.46
CA ALA A 567 0.71 24.88 -31.52
C ALA A 567 1.40 23.57 -31.12
N ILE A 568 1.05 22.47 -31.81
CA ILE A 568 1.79 21.22 -31.69
C ILE A 568 3.16 21.44 -32.33
N HIS A 569 4.20 21.54 -31.50
CA HIS A 569 5.58 21.76 -31.95
C HIS A 569 6.09 20.57 -32.78
N SER A 570 7.09 20.81 -33.65
CA SER A 570 7.64 19.79 -34.56
C SER A 570 8.39 18.65 -33.87
N ASP A 571 8.65 18.76 -32.57
CA ASP A 571 9.18 17.66 -31.77
C ASP A 571 8.17 16.50 -31.66
N TRP A 572 6.88 16.80 -31.80
CA TRP A 572 5.81 15.81 -31.75
C TRP A 572 5.49 15.24 -33.13
N THR A 573 5.42 13.92 -33.22
CA THR A 573 4.92 13.21 -34.39
C THR A 573 3.61 12.52 -34.06
N ASN A 574 2.53 12.92 -34.74
CA ASN A 574 1.22 12.27 -34.65
C ASN A 574 1.13 11.11 -35.65
N LEU A 575 1.10 9.87 -35.14
CA LEU A 575 0.87 8.66 -35.94
C LEU A 575 -0.61 8.31 -36.03
N SER A 576 -1.38 8.54 -34.97
CA SER A 576 -2.83 8.26 -34.93
C SER A 576 -3.54 9.06 -33.84
N GLY A 577 -4.85 9.25 -34.03
CA GLY A 577 -5.70 10.07 -33.17
C GLY A 577 -5.91 11.48 -33.72
N THR A 578 -6.90 12.17 -33.14
CA THR A 578 -7.24 13.56 -33.50
C THR A 578 -6.71 14.51 -32.43
N TRP A 579 -5.52 15.05 -32.68
CA TRP A 579 -4.77 15.89 -31.76
C TRP A 579 -4.80 17.38 -32.18
N SER A 580 -5.00 18.27 -31.22
CA SER A 580 -4.99 19.72 -31.43
C SER A 580 -4.65 20.47 -30.14
N ILE A 581 -4.12 21.68 -30.26
CA ILE A 581 -4.06 22.60 -29.11
C ILE A 581 -5.43 23.22 -28.88
N SER A 582 -5.98 23.08 -27.67
CA SER A 582 -7.24 23.67 -27.24
C SER A 582 -7.04 24.31 -25.88
N ASP A 583 -7.39 25.60 -25.75
CA ASP A 583 -7.28 26.37 -24.51
C ASP A 583 -5.89 26.32 -23.82
N GLY A 584 -4.82 26.14 -24.60
CA GLY A 584 -3.45 26.05 -24.10
C GLY A 584 -2.99 24.64 -23.73
N HIS A 585 -3.76 23.61 -24.08
CA HIS A 585 -3.46 22.22 -23.75
C HIS A 585 -3.48 21.34 -25.00
N LEU A 586 -2.70 20.25 -24.98
CA LEU A 586 -2.77 19.22 -26.02
C LEU A 586 -4.00 18.34 -25.81
N MET A 587 -4.97 18.44 -26.70
CA MET A 587 -6.22 17.68 -26.64
C MET A 587 -6.23 16.54 -27.66
N GLN A 588 -6.49 15.33 -27.19
CA GLN A 588 -7.02 14.23 -27.98
C GLN A 588 -8.55 14.27 -27.90
N SER A 589 -9.23 14.30 -29.04
CA SER A 589 -10.71 14.46 -29.11
C SER A 589 -11.48 13.25 -29.65
N ASP A 590 -10.81 12.18 -30.07
CA ASP A 590 -11.45 10.99 -30.63
C ASP A 590 -11.61 9.90 -29.57
N GLU A 591 -12.75 9.92 -28.86
CA GLU A 591 -13.11 8.95 -27.83
C GLU A 591 -13.44 7.54 -28.39
N THR A 592 -13.41 7.33 -29.71
CA THR A 592 -13.74 6.02 -30.30
C THR A 592 -12.54 5.09 -30.41
N LEU A 593 -11.34 5.63 -30.25
CA LEU A 593 -10.09 4.90 -30.35
C LEU A 593 -9.66 4.35 -28.97
N SER A 594 -8.83 3.31 -29.00
CA SER A 594 -8.33 2.61 -27.81
C SER A 594 -6.80 2.47 -27.76
N ASN A 595 -6.10 3.07 -28.73
CA ASN A 595 -4.65 2.94 -28.95
C ASN A 595 -4.13 4.03 -29.89
N GLU A 596 -4.23 5.29 -29.49
CA GLU A 596 -3.73 6.43 -30.26
C GLU A 596 -2.25 6.63 -29.98
N ASN A 597 -1.59 7.40 -30.83
CA ASN A 597 -0.14 7.54 -30.77
C ASN A 597 0.31 8.91 -31.26
N ILE A 598 0.76 9.72 -30.31
CA ILE A 598 1.60 10.90 -30.56
C ILE A 598 2.85 10.76 -29.71
N TYR A 599 4.03 11.01 -30.27
CA TYR A 599 5.31 10.75 -29.60
C TYR A 599 6.32 11.87 -29.82
N ALA A 600 7.31 11.94 -28.93
CA ALA A 600 8.47 12.79 -29.05
C ALA A 600 9.76 11.99 -28.79
N SER A 601 10.84 12.34 -29.51
CA SER A 601 12.15 11.67 -29.36
C SER A 601 12.81 12.09 -28.05
N VAL A 602 13.19 11.10 -27.23
CA VAL A 602 13.88 11.29 -25.95
C VAL A 602 14.79 10.09 -25.70
N THR A 603 16.09 10.31 -25.68
CA THR A 603 17.10 9.29 -25.37
C THR A 603 17.06 8.95 -23.90
N GLN A 604 16.75 7.70 -23.57
CA GLN A 604 16.68 7.21 -22.20
C GLN A 604 17.69 6.07 -22.06
N THR A 605 18.54 6.10 -21.04
CA THR A 605 19.64 5.13 -20.88
C THR A 605 19.74 4.62 -19.45
N SER A 606 20.29 3.42 -19.26
CA SER A 606 20.55 2.86 -17.94
C SER A 606 21.62 3.66 -17.19
N GLY A 607 21.52 3.70 -15.86
CA GLY A 607 22.55 4.26 -14.98
C GLY A 607 22.03 5.32 -14.01
N GLY A 608 20.76 5.70 -14.11
CA GLY A 608 20.13 6.68 -13.24
C GLY A 608 18.62 6.52 -13.14
N THR A 609 17.98 7.56 -12.61
CA THR A 609 16.53 7.63 -12.45
C THR A 609 15.97 8.75 -13.33
N TYR A 610 14.88 8.48 -14.04
CA TYR A 610 14.14 9.49 -14.81
C TYR A 610 12.88 9.90 -14.06
N ILE A 611 12.48 11.17 -14.16
CA ILE A 611 11.11 11.60 -13.88
C ILE A 611 10.42 11.90 -15.21
N TYR A 612 9.19 11.43 -15.33
CA TYR A 612 8.23 11.87 -16.33
C TYR A 612 7.11 12.60 -15.59
N HIS A 613 7.01 13.91 -15.80
CA HIS A 613 6.00 14.76 -15.18
C HIS A 613 5.04 15.25 -16.25
N TRP A 614 3.75 15.20 -15.98
CA TRP A 614 2.72 15.79 -16.83
C TRP A 614 1.47 16.10 -16.03
N GLN A 615 0.63 16.96 -16.57
CA GLN A 615 -0.74 17.17 -16.10
C GLN A 615 -1.71 16.53 -17.08
N MET A 616 -2.80 15.97 -16.57
CA MET A 616 -3.80 15.33 -17.43
C MET A 616 -5.21 15.47 -16.86
N LYS A 617 -6.17 15.65 -17.77
CA LYS A 617 -7.61 15.62 -17.49
C LYS A 617 -8.32 14.70 -18.47
N MET A 618 -9.04 13.72 -17.94
CA MET A 618 -9.84 12.77 -18.73
C MET A 618 -11.33 13.10 -18.65
N SER A 619 -11.97 13.09 -19.82
CA SER A 619 -13.39 13.43 -20.00
C SER A 619 -14.04 12.46 -21.00
N GLY A 620 -15.27 12.75 -21.44
CA GLY A 620 -15.97 11.96 -22.45
C GLY A 620 -16.92 10.90 -21.88
N SER A 621 -17.58 10.17 -22.78
CA SER A 621 -18.73 9.30 -22.45
C SER A 621 -18.44 7.80 -22.52
N GLY A 622 -17.19 7.42 -22.80
CA GLY A 622 -16.78 6.01 -22.84
C GLY A 622 -16.90 5.33 -21.48
N ALA A 623 -16.99 4.00 -21.51
CA ALA A 623 -17.13 3.13 -20.34
C ALA A 623 -15.81 2.40 -19.95
N ASN A 624 -14.68 2.87 -20.48
CA ASN A 624 -13.34 2.37 -20.14
C ASN A 624 -12.28 3.47 -20.39
N ARG A 625 -12.56 4.67 -19.88
CA ARG A 625 -11.76 5.89 -20.05
C ARG A 625 -10.44 5.73 -19.34
N ARG A 626 -9.36 5.82 -20.12
CA ARG A 626 -7.98 5.67 -19.64
C ARG A 626 -7.02 6.47 -20.47
N ALA A 627 -5.98 6.98 -19.84
CA ALA A 627 -4.93 7.72 -20.51
C ALA A 627 -3.64 7.68 -19.70
N GLY A 628 -2.53 7.94 -20.38
CA GLY A 628 -1.23 8.06 -19.74
C GLY A 628 -0.09 8.11 -20.73
N LEU A 629 1.05 7.57 -20.33
CA LEU A 629 2.33 7.78 -20.99
C LEU A 629 3.13 6.48 -21.13
N TYR A 630 3.69 6.28 -22.32
CA TYR A 630 4.76 5.34 -22.59
C TYR A 630 6.12 6.02 -22.41
N VAL A 631 7.03 5.28 -21.78
CA VAL A 631 8.41 5.68 -21.54
C VAL A 631 9.35 4.53 -21.89
N PHE A 632 10.62 4.85 -22.14
CA PHE A 632 11.63 3.87 -22.56
C PHE A 632 11.26 3.11 -23.86
N CYS A 633 10.47 3.73 -24.75
CA CYS A 633 10.06 3.08 -26.01
C CYS A 633 11.27 2.69 -26.85
N SER A 634 11.34 1.46 -27.32
CA SER A 634 12.38 1.03 -28.27
C SER A 634 11.99 1.33 -29.74
N ASP A 635 10.69 1.34 -30.03
CA ASP A 635 10.14 1.59 -31.37
C ASP A 635 8.73 2.19 -31.28
N GLN A 636 8.66 3.51 -31.27
CA GLN A 636 7.43 4.29 -31.14
C GLN A 636 6.40 4.10 -32.25
N GLU A 637 6.78 3.54 -33.40
CA GLU A 637 5.85 3.35 -34.52
C GLU A 637 4.99 2.10 -34.37
N LEU A 638 5.37 1.17 -33.49
CA LEU A 638 4.62 -0.06 -33.22
C LEU A 638 3.44 0.17 -32.27
N ASP A 639 2.42 -0.70 -32.35
CA ASP A 639 1.20 -0.59 -31.55
C ASP A 639 1.42 -0.49 -30.03
N GLN A 640 2.45 -1.15 -29.50
CA GLN A 640 2.82 -1.15 -28.08
C GLN A 640 4.24 -0.60 -27.85
N ARG A 641 4.78 0.17 -28.81
CA ARG A 641 6.01 0.95 -28.69
C ARG A 641 7.28 0.09 -28.54
N GLY A 642 7.21 -1.18 -28.96
CA GLY A 642 8.32 -2.13 -28.86
C GLY A 642 8.51 -2.63 -27.44
N ASP A 643 9.72 -2.53 -26.90
CA ASP A 643 9.98 -2.66 -25.47
C ASP A 643 9.76 -1.29 -24.81
N ALA A 644 8.93 -1.23 -23.78
CA ALA A 644 8.56 0.03 -23.13
C ALA A 644 7.90 -0.20 -21.75
N TYR A 645 7.81 0.85 -20.94
CA TYR A 645 6.85 0.90 -19.83
C TYR A 645 5.67 1.77 -20.22
N MET A 646 4.46 1.41 -19.77
CA MET A 646 3.26 2.24 -19.92
C MET A 646 2.59 2.40 -18.57
N ILE A 647 2.35 3.65 -18.18
CA ILE A 647 1.66 3.99 -16.94
C ILE A 647 0.31 4.59 -17.32
N TYR A 648 -0.76 4.05 -16.75
CA TYR A 648 -2.14 4.36 -17.10
C TYR A 648 -2.98 4.70 -15.88
N PHE A 649 -3.81 5.72 -16.03
CA PHE A 649 -4.84 6.07 -15.07
C PHE A 649 -6.21 5.83 -15.68
N ARG A 650 -7.16 5.37 -14.87
CA ARG A 650 -8.50 4.98 -15.31
C ARG A 650 -9.58 5.66 -14.49
N VAL A 651 -10.49 6.32 -15.19
CA VAL A 651 -11.65 6.99 -14.57
C VAL A 651 -12.70 5.96 -14.15
N ASP A 652 -12.98 4.97 -15.00
CA ASP A 652 -14.10 4.05 -14.78
C ASP A 652 -13.78 2.93 -13.78
N ASP A 653 -12.50 2.64 -13.57
CA ASP A 653 -12.02 1.59 -12.66
C ASP A 653 -11.39 2.17 -11.38
N ASN A 654 -11.20 3.50 -11.29
CA ASN A 654 -10.40 4.17 -10.24
C ASN A 654 -9.06 3.46 -10.01
N ALA A 655 -8.25 3.38 -11.07
CA ALA A 655 -7.03 2.58 -11.05
C ALA A 655 -5.83 3.28 -11.70
N CYS A 656 -4.64 3.01 -11.15
CA CYS A 656 -3.33 3.28 -11.70
C CYS A 656 -2.70 1.94 -12.08
N GLN A 657 -2.29 1.81 -13.33
CA GLN A 657 -1.77 0.57 -13.88
C GLN A 657 -0.37 0.77 -14.44
N ILE A 658 0.54 -0.13 -14.08
CA ILE A 658 1.89 -0.18 -14.63
C ILE A 658 1.99 -1.41 -15.52
N TYR A 659 2.28 -1.17 -16.79
CA TYR A 659 2.49 -2.20 -17.81
C TYR A 659 3.95 -2.21 -18.24
N LYS A 660 4.41 -3.39 -18.66
CA LYS A 660 5.64 -3.52 -19.45
C LYS A 660 5.29 -4.14 -20.79
N SER A 661 5.73 -3.49 -21.86
CA SER A 661 5.74 -4.05 -23.20
C SER A 661 7.07 -4.77 -23.42
N VAL A 662 7.01 -6.02 -23.88
CA VAL A 662 8.18 -6.79 -24.34
C VAL A 662 7.87 -7.32 -25.73
N SER A 663 8.73 -7.02 -26.70
CA SER A 663 8.56 -7.39 -28.10
C SER A 663 7.18 -6.99 -28.65
N ASN A 664 6.73 -5.79 -28.29
CA ASN A 664 5.45 -5.21 -28.70
C ASN A 664 4.19 -5.95 -28.17
N SER A 665 4.32 -6.62 -27.03
CA SER A 665 3.21 -7.22 -26.29
C SER A 665 3.20 -6.69 -24.86
N ILE A 666 2.05 -6.23 -24.37
CA ILE A 666 1.91 -5.67 -23.02
C ILE A 666 1.39 -6.72 -22.03
N ASP A 667 1.97 -6.69 -20.84
CA ASP A 667 1.45 -7.35 -19.65
C ASP A 667 1.31 -6.31 -18.53
N ILE A 668 0.30 -6.50 -17.68
CA ILE A 668 0.07 -5.64 -16.51
C ILE A 668 0.86 -6.21 -15.32
N PHE A 669 1.59 -5.34 -14.62
CA PHE A 669 2.42 -5.71 -13.47
C PHE A 669 1.99 -4.99 -12.19
N SER A 670 1.25 -3.90 -12.29
CA SER A 670 0.52 -3.31 -11.17
C SER A 670 -0.85 -2.78 -11.62
N ASN A 671 -1.82 -2.79 -10.70
CA ASN A 671 -3.22 -2.36 -10.87
C ASN A 671 -3.75 -1.82 -9.55
N ASP A 672 -3.35 -0.62 -9.15
CA ASP A 672 -3.63 -0.09 -7.81
C ASP A 672 -4.80 0.88 -7.81
N TYR A 673 -5.62 0.82 -6.76
CA TYR A 673 -6.73 1.75 -6.61
C TYR A 673 -6.21 3.19 -6.42
N VAL A 674 -6.73 4.10 -7.23
CA VAL A 674 -6.57 5.54 -7.07
C VAL A 674 -7.83 6.22 -7.54
N ASN A 675 -8.32 7.19 -6.78
CA ASN A 675 -9.49 7.95 -7.21
C ASN A 675 -9.11 8.84 -8.41
N VAL A 676 -9.77 8.63 -9.54
CA VAL A 676 -9.58 9.41 -10.77
C VAL A 676 -10.93 9.91 -11.24
N ASP A 677 -11.27 11.14 -10.89
CA ASP A 677 -12.54 11.75 -11.26
C ASP A 677 -12.53 12.24 -12.72
N ALA A 678 -13.66 12.08 -13.41
CA ALA A 678 -13.87 12.68 -14.71
C ALA A 678 -13.81 14.23 -14.63
N ASP A 679 -13.39 14.86 -15.71
CA ASP A 679 -13.33 16.32 -15.86
C ASP A 679 -12.47 17.03 -14.79
N THR A 680 -11.55 16.30 -14.15
CA THR A 680 -10.66 16.80 -13.10
C THR A 680 -9.21 16.75 -13.56
N TRP A 681 -8.47 17.85 -13.36
CA TRP A 681 -7.04 17.91 -13.60
C TRP A 681 -6.29 17.29 -12.42
N TYR A 682 -5.32 16.46 -12.74
CA TYR A 682 -4.37 15.91 -11.78
C TYR A 682 -2.94 16.15 -12.28
N ASP A 683 -2.03 16.30 -11.32
CA ASP A 683 -0.59 16.32 -11.57
C ASP A 683 -0.04 14.90 -11.43
N TYR A 684 0.65 14.41 -12.46
CA TYR A 684 1.16 13.05 -12.50
C TYR A 684 2.68 13.05 -12.63
N LYS A 685 3.33 12.22 -11.81
CA LYS A 685 4.76 11.96 -11.91
C LYS A 685 5.00 10.46 -11.99
N VAL A 686 5.98 10.05 -12.77
CA VAL A 686 6.49 8.67 -12.78
C VAL A 686 7.99 8.72 -12.60
N THR A 687 8.52 7.99 -11.62
CA THR A 687 9.96 7.74 -11.52
C THR A 687 10.28 6.36 -12.08
N VAL A 688 11.36 6.26 -12.84
CA VAL A 688 11.89 4.98 -13.35
C VAL A 688 13.35 4.89 -12.97
N ASN A 689 13.67 4.07 -11.96
CA ASN A 689 15.04 3.81 -11.54
C ASN A 689 15.60 2.61 -12.32
N THR A 690 16.48 2.89 -13.27
CA THR A 690 17.04 1.85 -14.15
C THR A 690 18.05 0.93 -13.46
N ASN A 691 18.57 1.32 -12.29
CA ASN A 691 19.52 0.51 -11.52
C ASN A 691 18.82 -0.51 -10.62
N THR A 692 17.71 -0.12 -9.99
CA THR A 692 16.94 -0.98 -9.07
C THR A 692 15.75 -1.65 -9.73
N GLY A 693 15.26 -1.11 -10.85
CA GLY A 693 14.03 -1.53 -11.52
C GLY A 693 12.76 -0.97 -10.90
N VAL A 694 12.87 -0.14 -9.87
CA VAL A 694 11.71 0.46 -9.20
C VAL A 694 11.06 1.50 -10.12
N ILE A 695 9.75 1.36 -10.31
CA ILE A 695 8.88 2.28 -11.03
C ILE A 695 7.79 2.73 -10.08
N ASN A 696 7.73 4.02 -9.80
CA ASN A 696 6.70 4.61 -8.95
C ASN A 696 5.83 5.56 -9.77
N ALA A 697 4.52 5.51 -9.54
CA ALA A 697 3.56 6.45 -10.11
C ALA A 697 2.92 7.27 -9.00
N TYR A 698 2.83 8.58 -9.22
CA TYR A 698 2.32 9.56 -8.27
C TYR A 698 1.15 10.34 -8.89
N GLN A 699 0.16 10.66 -8.06
CA GLN A 699 -0.94 11.58 -8.38
C GLN A 699 -0.99 12.67 -7.32
N ASN A 700 -0.84 13.92 -7.71
CA ASN A 700 -0.72 15.09 -6.81
C ASN A 700 0.32 14.85 -5.71
N ASP A 701 1.52 14.42 -6.11
CA ASP A 701 2.67 14.11 -5.23
C ASP A 701 2.49 12.93 -4.27
N ILE A 702 1.33 12.29 -4.24
CA ILE A 702 1.08 11.07 -3.47
C ILE A 702 1.45 9.85 -4.31
N LEU A 703 2.25 8.94 -3.74
CA LEU A 703 2.56 7.65 -4.34
C LEU A 703 1.29 6.80 -4.41
N VAL A 704 0.87 6.43 -5.61
CA VAL A 704 -0.37 5.65 -5.84
C VAL A 704 -0.14 4.26 -6.40
N SER A 705 1.01 4.02 -7.04
CA SER A 705 1.39 2.69 -7.51
C SER A 705 2.89 2.52 -7.54
N THR A 706 3.35 1.29 -7.30
CA THR A 706 4.76 0.93 -7.37
C THR A 706 4.93 -0.47 -7.94
N TRP A 707 5.98 -0.66 -8.72
CA TRP A 707 6.39 -1.98 -9.20
C TRP A 707 7.91 -2.04 -9.35
N THR A 708 8.52 -3.15 -8.95
CA THR A 708 9.94 -3.41 -9.20
C THR A 708 10.10 -4.39 -10.35
N ASP A 709 10.62 -3.90 -11.47
CA ASP A 709 10.98 -4.74 -12.61
C ASP A 709 12.26 -5.53 -12.29
N PRO A 710 12.22 -6.86 -12.21
CA PRO A 710 13.42 -7.67 -11.95
C PRO A 710 14.41 -7.66 -13.12
N SER A 711 14.04 -7.09 -14.27
CA SER A 711 14.89 -6.98 -15.46
C SER A 711 14.62 -5.66 -16.20
N PRO A 712 15.09 -4.52 -15.63
CA PRO A 712 14.75 -3.20 -16.12
C PRO A 712 15.22 -2.94 -17.56
N LEU A 713 14.47 -2.12 -18.30
CA LEU A 713 14.82 -1.70 -19.65
C LEU A 713 16.10 -0.85 -19.61
N ALA A 714 17.05 -1.20 -20.47
CA ALA A 714 18.37 -0.56 -20.49
C ALA A 714 18.44 0.71 -21.36
N SER A 715 17.49 0.87 -22.29
CA SER A 715 17.47 2.02 -23.21
C SER A 715 16.11 2.22 -23.85
N GLY A 716 15.80 3.47 -24.21
CA GLY A 716 14.67 3.85 -25.07
C GLY A 716 15.00 5.12 -25.87
N ASN A 717 14.23 5.39 -26.92
CA ASN A 717 14.47 6.51 -27.84
C ASN A 717 13.33 7.55 -27.88
N SER A 718 12.25 7.31 -27.14
CA SER A 718 11.07 8.19 -27.18
C SER A 718 10.14 8.03 -25.99
N ILE A 719 9.27 9.02 -25.83
CA ILE A 719 8.07 8.99 -24.99
C ILE A 719 6.84 9.09 -25.91
N SER A 720 5.72 8.47 -25.52
CA SER A 720 4.50 8.46 -26.35
C SER A 720 3.25 8.57 -25.48
N LEU A 721 2.34 9.48 -25.84
CA LEU A 721 1.04 9.57 -25.19
C LEU A 721 0.08 8.55 -25.78
N ARG A 722 -0.76 7.98 -24.93
CA ARG A 722 -1.81 7.05 -25.32
C ARG A 722 -3.06 7.30 -24.51
N THR A 723 -4.20 7.28 -25.20
CA THR A 723 -5.53 7.39 -24.59
C THR A 723 -6.34 6.13 -24.90
N GLY A 724 -7.56 6.07 -24.40
CA GLY A 724 -8.49 5.01 -24.73
C GLY A 724 -9.88 5.30 -24.22
N ASN A 725 -10.84 5.33 -25.14
CA ASN A 725 -12.25 5.54 -24.87
C ASN A 725 -12.57 6.85 -24.14
N CYS A 726 -11.69 7.85 -24.18
CA CYS A 726 -11.85 9.13 -23.51
C CYS A 726 -11.51 10.30 -24.43
N ILE A 727 -11.96 11.49 -24.04
CA ILE A 727 -11.33 12.76 -24.46
C ILE A 727 -10.27 13.06 -23.41
N CYS A 728 -9.06 13.41 -23.83
CA CYS A 728 -7.95 13.66 -22.91
C CYS A 728 -7.25 14.97 -23.24
N GLU A 729 -6.99 15.77 -22.21
CA GLU A 729 -6.16 16.96 -22.29
C GLU A 729 -4.87 16.72 -21.49
N TYR A 730 -3.74 17.07 -22.09
CA TYR A 730 -2.41 16.99 -21.49
C TYR A 730 -1.77 18.38 -21.41
N ASP A 731 -1.03 18.61 -20.34
CA ASP A 731 -0.17 19.78 -20.18
C ASP A 731 1.16 19.43 -19.49
N ASP A 732 2.11 20.37 -19.49
CA ASP A 732 3.33 20.34 -18.68
C ASP A 732 4.18 19.06 -18.83
N ILE A 733 4.30 18.50 -20.04
CA ILE A 733 5.06 17.26 -20.25
C ILE A 733 6.56 17.54 -20.15
N LYS A 734 7.18 16.99 -19.11
CA LYS A 734 8.57 17.21 -18.74
C LYS A 734 9.29 15.89 -18.45
N VAL A 735 10.55 15.82 -18.87
CA VAL A 735 11.47 14.73 -18.51
C VAL A 735 12.71 15.28 -17.81
N TYR A 736 12.98 14.76 -16.62
CA TYR A 736 14.15 15.07 -15.80
C TYR A 736 15.02 13.83 -15.63
N GLN A 737 16.29 14.05 -15.31
CA GLN A 737 17.24 13.00 -15.00
C GLN A 737 17.82 13.18 -13.60
N SER A 738 18.22 12.08 -12.97
CA SER A 738 18.91 12.11 -11.68
C SER A 738 20.22 12.91 -11.78
N ARG A 739 20.54 13.68 -10.75
CA ARG A 739 21.79 14.47 -10.66
C ARG A 739 22.57 14.19 -9.38
N SER A 740 23.79 14.70 -9.36
CA SER A 740 24.64 14.89 -8.20
C SER A 740 24.56 16.35 -7.69
N ALA A 741 25.48 16.75 -6.81
CA ALA A 741 25.58 18.13 -6.32
C ALA A 741 26.05 19.14 -7.40
N SER A 742 26.60 18.66 -8.52
CA SER A 742 27.01 19.52 -9.62
C SER A 742 26.97 18.77 -10.95
N GLU A 743 26.46 19.39 -12.00
CA GLU A 743 26.40 18.79 -13.35
C GLU A 743 27.11 19.67 -14.37
N SER A 744 27.68 19.02 -15.40
CA SER A 744 28.28 19.71 -16.54
C SER A 744 27.19 19.97 -17.58
N VAL A 745 26.96 21.23 -17.90
CA VAL A 745 26.01 21.65 -18.94
C VAL A 745 26.78 21.97 -20.21
N THR A 746 26.43 21.31 -21.31
CA THR A 746 27.12 21.40 -22.60
C THR A 746 26.46 22.44 -23.51
N VAL A 747 27.28 23.22 -24.20
CA VAL A 747 26.86 24.41 -24.95
C VAL A 747 27.37 24.36 -26.38
N GLY A 748 26.44 24.32 -27.33
CA GLY A 748 26.74 24.25 -28.75
C GLY A 748 25.56 23.74 -29.57
N THR A 749 25.63 23.89 -30.89
CA THR A 749 24.48 23.67 -31.80
C THR A 749 23.92 22.25 -31.82
N THR A 750 24.62 21.28 -31.23
CA THR A 750 24.19 19.87 -31.11
C THR A 750 24.16 19.39 -29.66
N ASP A 751 24.40 20.28 -28.70
CA ASP A 751 24.57 19.95 -27.28
C ASP A 751 23.28 20.15 -26.49
N GLU A 752 23.31 20.08 -25.16
CA GLU A 752 22.12 20.29 -24.32
C GLU A 752 21.49 21.67 -24.55
N VAL A 753 22.34 22.69 -24.66
CA VAL A 753 21.94 24.07 -24.96
C VAL A 753 22.31 24.42 -26.39
N ARG A 754 21.32 24.38 -27.30
CA ARG A 754 21.55 24.54 -28.76
C ARG A 754 21.53 25.99 -29.23
N TYR A 755 21.06 26.90 -28.38
CA TYR A 755 20.86 28.30 -28.72
C TYR A 755 21.62 29.22 -27.77
N GLN A 756 22.13 30.31 -28.34
CA GLN A 756 22.63 31.47 -27.59
C GLN A 756 21.53 32.53 -27.49
N ASN A 757 21.68 33.47 -26.56
CA ASN A 757 20.72 34.53 -26.29
C ASN A 757 20.24 35.22 -27.58
N ALA A 758 18.94 35.24 -27.87
CA ALA A 758 18.42 35.92 -29.06
C ALA A 758 18.70 37.43 -29.02
N ASP A 759 18.72 37.99 -27.82
CA ASP A 759 19.26 39.30 -27.51
C ASP A 759 19.79 39.35 -26.07
N LYS A 760 20.51 40.41 -25.74
CA LYS A 760 21.16 40.63 -24.44
C LYS A 760 20.26 40.67 -23.19
N TYR A 761 18.94 40.65 -23.35
CA TYR A 761 17.97 40.67 -22.24
C TYR A 761 17.25 39.34 -22.02
N ASN A 762 17.36 38.42 -22.98
CA ASN A 762 16.63 37.15 -22.98
C ASN A 762 17.64 35.99 -22.91
N PRO A 763 17.81 35.38 -21.72
CA PRO A 763 18.62 34.18 -21.55
C PRO A 763 18.14 33.04 -22.46
N SER A 764 19.07 32.27 -23.02
CA SER A 764 18.75 31.09 -23.84
C SER A 764 18.91 29.76 -23.12
N CYS A 765 19.38 29.74 -21.87
CA CYS A 765 19.49 28.54 -21.07
C CYS A 765 18.71 28.68 -19.75
N ARG A 766 18.05 27.60 -19.33
CA ARG A 766 17.42 27.48 -18.01
C ARG A 766 17.71 26.11 -17.44
N ILE A 767 18.28 26.09 -16.24
CA ILE A 767 18.48 24.86 -15.47
C ILE A 767 17.34 24.76 -14.46
N LYS A 768 16.65 23.62 -14.44
CA LYS A 768 15.63 23.32 -13.44
C LYS A 768 16.09 22.19 -12.53
N SER A 769 15.57 22.17 -11.30
CA SER A 769 15.75 21.07 -10.35
C SER A 769 14.44 20.75 -9.64
N ILE A 770 14.21 19.48 -9.37
CA ILE A 770 13.14 18.99 -8.49
C ILE A 770 13.73 17.85 -7.65
N ILE A 771 13.42 17.83 -6.35
CA ILE A 771 13.98 16.87 -5.41
C ILE A 771 12.88 16.31 -4.48
N THR A 772 13.17 15.21 -3.80
CA THR A 772 12.33 14.66 -2.73
C THR A 772 13.13 14.47 -1.44
N ASP A 773 12.45 14.42 -0.31
CA ASP A 773 13.02 14.00 0.96
C ASP A 773 12.71 12.52 1.27
N ASP A 774 13.27 12.00 2.37
CA ASP A 774 13.07 10.63 2.86
C ASP A 774 11.66 10.42 3.46
N ALA A 775 10.91 11.49 3.71
CA ALA A 775 9.50 11.45 4.10
C ALA A 775 8.55 11.34 2.89
N GLY A 776 9.06 11.53 1.67
CA GLY A 776 8.33 11.46 0.42
C GLY A 776 7.72 12.79 -0.04
N ASN A 777 8.08 13.93 0.56
CA ASN A 777 7.64 15.24 0.10
C ASN A 777 8.42 15.65 -1.16
N TRP A 778 7.72 16.31 -2.08
CA TRP A 778 8.28 16.84 -3.32
C TRP A 778 8.59 18.33 -3.18
N SER A 779 9.74 18.77 -3.71
CA SER A 779 10.04 20.19 -3.84
C SER A 779 9.18 20.85 -4.92
N ASP A 780 8.92 22.14 -4.77
CA ASP A 780 8.58 22.97 -5.92
C ASP A 780 9.76 22.95 -6.93
N PRO A 781 9.52 23.03 -8.25
CA PRO A 781 10.60 23.11 -9.22
C PRO A 781 11.40 24.42 -9.09
N SER A 782 12.69 24.32 -8.76
CA SER A 782 13.63 25.45 -8.79
C SER A 782 14.13 25.70 -10.22
N GLY A 783 14.47 26.95 -10.55
CA GLY A 783 14.96 27.33 -11.87
C GLY A 783 15.99 28.46 -11.85
N LEU A 784 17.03 28.36 -12.67
CA LEU A 784 18.04 29.40 -12.91
C LEU A 784 18.18 29.66 -14.41
N ASP A 785 17.96 30.91 -14.83
CA ASP A 785 18.25 31.36 -16.18
C ASP A 785 19.74 31.73 -16.31
N VAL A 786 20.39 31.25 -17.38
CA VAL A 786 21.81 31.47 -17.67
C VAL A 786 21.94 32.11 -19.05
N ASN A 787 22.73 33.18 -19.15
CA ASN A 787 22.98 33.82 -20.45
C ASN A 787 24.07 33.09 -21.21
N ILE A 788 23.83 32.84 -22.49
CA ILE A 788 24.75 32.12 -23.36
C ILE A 788 25.13 32.99 -24.54
N ASP A 789 26.43 33.11 -24.78
CA ASP A 789 26.99 33.73 -25.99
C ASP A 789 28.35 33.12 -26.30
N TRP A 790 28.41 32.32 -27.37
CA TRP A 790 29.66 31.74 -27.87
C TRP A 790 30.15 32.42 -29.16
N THR A 791 29.45 33.44 -29.65
CA THR A 791 29.85 34.20 -30.83
C THR A 791 30.81 35.32 -30.46
N ALA A 792 31.76 35.60 -31.35
CA ALA A 792 32.58 36.80 -31.23
C ALA A 792 31.82 38.01 -31.78
N PRO A 793 32.06 39.23 -31.26
CA PRO A 793 31.51 40.45 -31.83
C PRO A 793 31.84 40.59 -33.32
N GLU A 794 30.91 41.14 -34.10
CA GLU A 794 31.12 41.33 -35.54
C GLU A 794 32.28 42.27 -35.83
N ASP A 795 32.94 42.04 -36.97
CA ASP A 795 34.03 42.88 -37.45
C ASP A 795 33.61 44.35 -37.58
N ILE A 796 34.52 45.23 -37.16
CA ILE A 796 34.35 46.68 -37.32
C ILE A 796 34.41 47.03 -38.81
N LEU A 797 33.26 47.44 -39.38
CA LEU A 797 33.10 47.66 -40.82
C LEU A 797 33.98 48.79 -41.41
N GLU A 798 34.25 49.83 -40.63
CA GLU A 798 35.04 50.97 -41.09
C GLU A 798 35.95 51.47 -39.96
N VAL A 799 37.26 51.49 -40.24
CA VAL A 799 38.29 52.10 -39.39
C VAL A 799 38.95 53.22 -40.20
N LYS A 800 39.02 54.42 -39.64
CA LYS A 800 39.61 55.62 -40.24
C LYS A 800 40.75 56.10 -39.35
N ASP A 801 41.88 56.47 -39.95
CA ASP A 801 43.09 56.95 -39.26
C ASP A 801 43.13 58.50 -39.07
N GLY A 802 41.96 59.14 -39.09
CA GLY A 802 41.79 60.56 -38.76
C GLY A 802 40.72 60.83 -37.68
N PRO A 803 40.45 62.10 -37.34
CA PRO A 803 39.45 62.49 -36.32
C PRO A 803 37.99 62.39 -36.81
N GLY A 804 37.74 61.75 -37.96
CA GLY A 804 36.40 61.58 -38.54
C GLY A 804 36.40 61.23 -40.03
N VAL A 805 37.53 61.44 -40.72
CA VAL A 805 37.78 61.02 -42.10
C VAL A 805 39.02 60.15 -42.15
N ASP A 806 39.14 59.34 -43.20
CA ASP A 806 40.35 58.60 -43.55
C ASP A 806 41.42 59.57 -44.10
N LEU A 807 42.67 59.44 -43.67
CA LEU A 807 43.77 60.37 -43.94
C LEU A 807 45.04 59.65 -44.41
N ASP A 808 45.39 59.80 -45.68
CA ASP A 808 46.64 59.26 -46.24
C ASP A 808 47.92 59.84 -45.59
N THR A 809 47.86 61.02 -44.95
CA THR A 809 49.04 61.71 -44.40
C THR A 809 48.68 62.62 -43.22
N THR A 810 49.46 62.55 -42.14
CA THR A 810 49.43 63.51 -41.03
C THR A 810 50.68 64.40 -41.04
N TYR A 811 50.51 65.68 -40.68
CA TYR A 811 51.61 66.62 -40.48
C TYR A 811 51.95 66.82 -38.99
N VAL A 812 51.33 66.04 -38.10
CA VAL A 812 51.55 66.11 -36.65
C VAL A 812 52.47 64.96 -36.23
N GLY A 813 53.74 65.27 -35.96
CA GLY A 813 54.77 64.26 -35.66
C GLY A 813 54.68 63.62 -34.27
N THR A 814 53.69 63.98 -33.45
CA THR A 814 53.60 63.59 -32.03
C THR A 814 52.34 62.82 -31.65
N GLU A 815 51.39 62.67 -32.58
CA GLU A 815 50.13 61.96 -32.32
C GLU A 815 49.58 61.27 -33.57
N LEU A 816 48.80 60.20 -33.35
CA LEU A 816 47.92 59.58 -34.33
C LEU A 816 46.50 59.53 -33.76
N LYS A 817 45.52 59.60 -34.64
CA LYS A 817 44.10 59.51 -34.30
C LYS A 817 43.48 58.38 -35.08
N ALA A 818 42.49 57.72 -34.51
CA ALA A 818 41.65 56.80 -35.25
C ALA A 818 40.21 56.90 -34.76
N ASN A 819 39.26 56.59 -35.63
CA ASN A 819 37.86 56.40 -35.28
C ASN A 819 37.28 55.25 -36.08
N TRP A 820 36.25 54.61 -35.55
CA TRP A 820 35.62 53.48 -36.19
C TRP A 820 34.13 53.39 -35.90
N THR A 821 33.41 52.58 -36.68
CA THR A 821 31.99 52.30 -36.42
C THR A 821 31.83 51.38 -35.21
N VAL A 822 30.70 51.48 -34.50
CA VAL A 822 30.37 50.56 -33.40
C VAL A 822 30.28 49.13 -33.97
N ALA A 823 30.99 48.17 -33.35
CA ALA A 823 30.85 46.76 -33.65
C ALA A 823 29.47 46.25 -33.22
N ASN A 824 28.88 45.37 -34.02
CA ASN A 824 27.60 44.77 -33.72
C ASN A 824 27.81 43.55 -32.80
N GLU A 825 27.05 43.49 -31.71
CA GLU A 825 27.02 42.35 -30.78
C GLU A 825 25.56 42.13 -30.39
N PRO A 826 24.82 41.30 -31.14
CA PRO A 826 23.39 41.16 -30.94
C PRO A 826 23.03 40.27 -29.73
N ASN A 827 23.90 39.32 -29.37
CA ASN A 827 23.60 38.25 -28.40
C ASN A 827 23.96 38.67 -26.97
N SER A 828 24.99 39.51 -26.79
CA SER A 828 25.45 39.94 -25.47
C SER A 828 25.73 41.46 -25.36
N TYR A 829 26.83 41.82 -24.69
CA TYR A 829 27.26 43.19 -24.47
C TYR A 829 28.70 43.38 -24.93
N LEU A 830 28.93 44.42 -25.74
CA LEU A 830 30.29 44.85 -26.05
C LEU A 830 30.93 45.51 -24.82
N THR A 831 31.96 44.86 -24.27
CA THR A 831 32.62 45.31 -23.03
C THR A 831 33.73 46.34 -23.28
N LYS A 832 34.52 46.19 -24.36
CA LYS A 832 35.59 47.13 -24.76
C LYS A 832 36.03 46.98 -26.21
N TYR A 833 36.70 48.01 -26.70
CA TYR A 833 37.56 48.02 -27.89
C TYR A 833 39.02 48.06 -27.47
N GLU A 834 39.88 47.39 -28.24
CA GLU A 834 41.33 47.54 -28.15
C GLU A 834 41.87 48.08 -29.48
N TYR A 835 42.97 48.84 -29.44
CA TYR A 835 43.65 49.33 -30.65
C TYR A 835 45.16 49.16 -30.55
N CYS A 836 45.82 48.95 -31.68
CA CYS A 836 47.27 48.95 -31.82
C CYS A 836 47.72 49.91 -32.94
N ILE A 837 49.01 50.17 -33.05
CA ILE A 837 49.62 50.94 -34.14
C ILE A 837 50.82 50.15 -34.66
N GLY A 838 50.94 50.00 -35.97
CA GLY A 838 52.06 49.31 -36.61
C GLY A 838 52.73 50.13 -37.70
N LEU A 839 53.95 49.75 -38.06
CA LEU A 839 54.71 50.32 -39.17
C LEU A 839 54.28 49.78 -40.54
N THR A 840 53.53 48.67 -40.55
CA THR A 840 52.94 48.06 -41.76
C THR A 840 51.51 47.62 -41.48
N PRO A 841 50.64 47.47 -42.51
CA PRO A 841 49.25 47.05 -42.31
C PRO A 841 49.16 45.73 -41.53
N GLY A 842 48.38 45.73 -40.44
CA GLY A 842 48.17 44.57 -39.57
C GLY A 842 49.27 44.33 -38.53
N ALA A 843 50.33 45.15 -38.48
CA ALA A 843 51.34 45.06 -37.43
C ALA A 843 50.92 45.80 -36.16
N ASP A 844 51.41 45.34 -35.01
CA ASP A 844 51.26 45.94 -33.68
C ASP A 844 52.62 46.38 -33.09
N ASP A 845 53.62 46.56 -33.95
CA ASP A 845 55.03 46.73 -33.60
C ASP A 845 55.43 48.15 -33.15
N PHE A 846 54.53 49.12 -33.25
CA PHE A 846 54.78 50.50 -32.83
C PHE A 846 54.07 50.88 -31.52
N VAL A 847 52.79 50.50 -31.39
CA VAL A 847 52.01 50.55 -30.14
C VAL A 847 51.27 49.23 -30.02
N ALA A 848 51.58 48.47 -28.97
CA ALA A 848 50.86 47.23 -28.66
C ALA A 848 49.37 47.49 -28.36
N TRP A 849 48.56 46.44 -28.46
CA TRP A 849 47.13 46.48 -28.13
C TRP A 849 46.88 47.20 -26.79
N THR A 850 46.06 48.24 -26.87
CA THR A 850 45.76 49.15 -25.77
C THR A 850 44.24 49.23 -25.63
N ASP A 851 43.76 49.08 -24.40
CA ASP A 851 42.34 49.21 -24.04
C ASP A 851 41.84 50.64 -24.31
N ASN A 852 40.71 50.76 -25.02
CA ASN A 852 40.02 52.01 -25.32
C ASN A 852 38.64 52.11 -24.66
N GLY A 853 38.32 51.18 -23.75
CA GLY A 853 36.98 50.99 -23.22
C GLY A 853 35.95 50.87 -24.34
N THR A 854 34.77 51.44 -24.16
CA THR A 854 33.71 51.43 -25.20
C THR A 854 33.82 52.60 -26.19
N SER A 855 34.92 53.35 -26.19
CA SER A 855 35.09 54.50 -27.09
C SER A 855 35.38 54.04 -28.51
N THR A 856 34.69 54.62 -29.49
CA THR A 856 34.88 54.35 -30.93
C THR A 856 35.89 55.26 -31.61
N ASN A 857 36.67 55.99 -30.82
CA ASN A 857 37.73 56.84 -31.32
C ASN A 857 38.86 56.90 -30.30
N VAL A 858 40.06 57.22 -30.79
CA VAL A 858 41.26 57.35 -29.98
C VAL A 858 42.17 58.45 -30.50
N THR A 859 42.84 59.14 -29.60
CA THR A 859 43.97 60.02 -29.90
C THR A 859 45.18 59.54 -29.10
N LYS A 860 46.16 58.93 -29.78
CA LYS A 860 47.39 58.47 -29.16
C LYS A 860 48.46 59.56 -29.27
N THR A 861 48.71 60.25 -28.17
CA THR A 861 49.76 61.29 -28.06
C THR A 861 51.08 60.72 -27.55
N GLY A 862 52.18 61.48 -27.72
CA GLY A 862 53.50 61.11 -27.21
C GLY A 862 54.27 60.18 -28.15
N LEU A 863 53.84 60.08 -29.40
CA LEU A 863 54.54 59.35 -30.45
C LEU A 863 55.75 60.16 -30.95
N THR A 864 56.73 59.50 -31.54
CA THR A 864 57.83 60.15 -32.27
C THR A 864 57.79 59.67 -33.71
N LEU A 865 57.01 60.36 -34.54
CA LEU A 865 56.80 60.04 -35.95
C LEU A 865 57.82 60.83 -36.78
N VAL A 866 58.80 60.13 -37.35
CA VAL A 866 59.81 60.73 -38.24
C VAL A 866 59.42 60.48 -39.69
N SER A 867 59.53 61.52 -40.52
CA SER A 867 59.19 61.52 -41.96
C SER A 867 60.06 60.61 -42.80
#